data_AF-A0AAX6E7F5-F1
#
_entry.id   AF-A0AAX6E7F5-F1
#
_cell.length_a   1.000
_cell.length_b   1.000
_cell.length_c   1.000
_cell.angle_alpha   90.00
_cell.angle_beta   90.00
_cell.angle_gamma   90.00
#
_symmetry.space_group_name_H-M   'P 1'
#
loop_
_entity.id
_entity.type
_entity.pdbx_description
1 polymer ?
#
loop_
_entity_poly.entity_id
_entity_poly.type
_entity_poly.pdbx_seq_one_letter_code
_entity_poly.pdbx_strand_id
1 'polypeptide(L)'
;MVAPPRPLLSVAGFLLLLVVVAAEVCYVSGKLCTNTGNGNGNGVSSHTVRAQLMSSENQTQKEEILSHYHLTPTEESAWMDLLPRKLLGSHREAEEFDWAALYRTLRGSEGGSPRARGEEFLREVSLHDVRLDPESVYGKAQQTNLDYLLVLDVDRMLWSFRKTAGLDAPGTPYGGWEAPSMELRGHFVGHYMSATALMWASTHNDTLRNKMSSVVDALYACQKNMGNGYLSAFPTELFDRFEALKDVWAPYYTIHKIMAGLLDQYTLAGNDQALQMVVWMAEYFGNRVKNVIQKYSIERHWLSLNEETGGMNDVLYRLYGITGDKKHLILAHLFDKPCFLGLLAMQVDSLSGFHANTHIPVVVGAQMRYEITGDTLYKDIGASFMDFVNSSHSYATGGTSVSEFWSDPKRLADTLSTEDEESCTTYNMLKVSRHLFRWTKEMAYADYYERALTNGVLSIQRGREPGVMIYMLPQGPGQSKGRSYHGWGTQFDSFWCCYGTGIESFSKLGDSIYFEELGSNPGLYIIQFIPSSFNWKSGGIMLNQKVRPVNSWDPYVQVSLDIFPNQSTIQISTLNLRIPFWTSLNGGKGTFNAEELSLPSPGSFLSITKKWSSNDSLALKLPISLRTEAIKDDRSEYGSIQAILFGPYLLAGLTDKEWEIDASNSSSMADWVTPVPASSRSQLISLTQPSGSQTLVLSNSNYSLTMYQKPKAGTDQAVHATFLLVPQFPKRLRGSPRRSSSIGQYVMLEPCDLPGMVVVHQGPNNGLAVQAGSSSNAVFRVVAGLDGSPDSVSLEAGNRKGCFVHSDGDSVKLACVEDGNDGVKAGASFAMIGGLKQYHPISFAAKGARRNFLLEPLLSLRDESYTIYFNIGSQLS
;
A
#
# COMPACT_ATOMS: atom_id res chain seq x y z
N MET A 1 14.70 10.14 74.90
CA MET A 1 15.53 11.17 75.55
C MET A 1 16.54 11.68 74.54
N VAL A 2 16.66 13.01 74.42
CA VAL A 2 17.92 13.74 74.16
C VAL A 2 18.75 13.40 72.90
N ALA A 3 18.85 14.42 72.02
CA ALA A 3 20.04 14.85 71.25
C ALA A 3 20.52 14.05 70.00
N PRO A 4 21.34 14.65 69.09
CA PRO A 4 21.34 16.02 68.53
C PRO A 4 21.74 16.00 67.00
N PRO A 5 22.44 16.96 66.34
CA PRO A 5 22.18 17.34 64.93
C PRO A 5 23.31 17.01 63.92
N ARG A 6 22.97 17.20 62.62
CA ARG A 6 23.76 17.19 61.34
C ARG A 6 25.28 17.49 61.43
N PRO A 7 26.18 16.98 60.52
CA PRO A 7 26.13 17.31 59.08
C PRO A 7 26.83 16.38 58.01
N LEU A 8 26.48 16.67 56.74
CA LEU A 8 27.24 16.61 55.45
C LEU A 8 27.96 15.35 54.91
N LEU A 9 27.59 15.07 53.64
CA LEU A 9 28.32 14.44 52.52
C LEU A 9 28.53 12.92 52.49
N SER A 10 27.93 12.26 51.49
CA SER A 10 28.76 11.70 50.40
C SER A 10 27.97 11.50 49.10
N VAL A 11 28.67 11.79 48.00
CA VAL A 11 28.28 11.75 46.59
C VAL A 11 28.21 10.31 46.05
N ALA A 12 28.10 9.29 46.92
CA ALA A 12 28.15 7.89 46.53
C ALA A 12 26.78 7.24 46.24
N GLY A 13 25.67 7.94 46.51
CA GLY A 13 24.31 7.38 46.36
C GLY A 13 23.61 7.68 45.03
N PHE A 14 24.16 8.56 44.18
CA PHE A 14 23.52 9.00 42.94
C PHE A 14 24.06 8.32 41.67
N LEU A 15 25.11 7.52 41.82
CA LEU A 15 25.77 6.80 40.72
C LEU A 15 25.32 5.35 40.56
N LEU A 16 24.44 4.83 41.44
CA LEU A 16 23.93 3.47 41.35
C LEU A 16 22.51 3.34 40.77
N LEU A 17 21.84 4.46 40.45
CA LEU A 17 20.49 4.45 39.86
C LEU A 17 20.44 4.81 38.37
N LEU A 18 21.60 5.04 37.75
CA LEU A 18 21.75 5.41 36.33
C LEU A 18 22.34 4.29 35.46
N VAL A 19 22.40 3.05 35.96
CA VAL A 19 22.97 1.89 35.23
C VAL A 19 21.93 0.79 34.94
N VAL A 20 20.64 0.95 35.29
CA VAL A 20 19.63 -0.13 35.09
C VAL A 20 18.36 0.30 34.35
N VAL A 21 18.32 1.43 33.64
CA VAL A 21 17.13 1.81 32.83
C VAL A 21 17.48 2.21 31.39
N ALA A 22 18.38 1.45 30.75
CA ALA A 22 18.66 1.60 29.33
C ALA A 22 18.88 0.23 28.68
N ALA A 23 17.79 -0.53 28.46
CA ALA A 23 17.68 -1.57 27.43
C ALA A 23 16.29 -2.22 27.50
N GLU A 24 15.27 -1.55 26.97
CA GLU A 24 14.17 -2.26 26.29
C GLU A 24 14.03 -1.66 24.89
N VAL A 25 14.98 -2.06 24.04
CA VAL A 25 14.75 -2.10 22.59
C VAL A 25 14.18 -3.48 22.34
N CYS A 26 12.90 -3.57 21.95
CA CYS A 26 12.33 -4.82 21.44
C CYS A 26 13.10 -5.20 20.17
N TYR A 27 14.02 -6.16 20.28
CA TYR A 27 14.72 -6.75 19.15
C TYR A 27 13.79 -7.74 18.44
N VAL A 28 13.24 -7.34 17.28
CA VAL A 28 12.51 -8.24 16.39
C VAL A 28 13.54 -9.13 15.67
N SER A 29 13.47 -10.44 15.90
CA SER A 29 14.42 -11.42 15.37
C SER A 29 13.83 -12.12 14.14
N GLY A 30 14.50 -12.01 13.00
CA GLY A 30 14.10 -12.73 11.78
C GLY A 30 14.57 -14.18 11.76
N LYS A 31 13.69 -15.10 11.35
CA LYS A 31 13.97 -16.51 11.08
C LYS A 31 14.86 -16.65 9.85
N LEU A 32 16.04 -17.22 10.04
CA LEU A 32 16.89 -17.65 8.94
C LEU A 32 16.39 -18.99 8.41
N CYS A 33 16.51 -19.16 7.11
CA CYS A 33 16.18 -20.39 6.42
C CYS A 33 17.42 -21.29 6.47
N THR A 34 17.62 -22.00 7.57
CA THR A 34 18.71 -22.97 7.71
C THR A 34 18.18 -24.37 7.40
N ASN A 35 18.95 -25.14 6.63
CA ASN A 35 18.74 -26.60 6.47
C ASN A 35 19.16 -27.38 7.74
N THR A 36 19.39 -26.69 8.85
CA THR A 36 19.73 -27.24 10.17
C THR A 36 18.86 -26.57 11.23
N GLY A 37 18.28 -27.38 12.12
CA GLY A 37 17.47 -26.87 13.23
C GLY A 37 18.35 -26.19 14.28
N ASN A 38 18.22 -24.87 14.42
CA ASN A 38 18.00 -24.19 15.69
C ASN A 38 17.93 -22.68 15.46
N GLY A 39 16.83 -22.09 15.91
CA GLY A 39 16.68 -20.64 15.98
C GLY A 39 17.64 -20.06 17.00
N ASN A 40 18.50 -19.16 16.55
CA ASN A 40 18.91 -18.00 17.33
C ASN A 40 19.15 -16.86 16.34
N GLY A 41 18.32 -15.83 16.49
CA GLY A 41 18.09 -14.80 15.51
C GLY A 41 19.04 -13.61 15.62
N ASN A 42 19.27 -12.98 14.48
CA ASN A 42 19.89 -11.67 14.38
C ASN A 42 18.86 -10.76 13.69
N GLY A 43 18.39 -9.70 14.37
CA GLY A 43 17.41 -8.72 13.87
C GLY A 43 17.87 -7.88 12.68
N VAL A 44 18.98 -8.24 12.04
CA VAL A 44 19.58 -7.51 10.91
C VAL A 44 18.93 -7.87 9.59
N SER A 45 17.98 -8.81 9.51
CA SER A 45 17.26 -9.07 8.25
C SER A 45 16.29 -7.96 7.84
N SER A 46 15.92 -7.08 8.79
CA SER A 46 15.09 -5.90 8.53
C SER A 46 15.85 -4.84 7.73
N HIS A 47 15.20 -4.27 6.72
CA HIS A 47 15.73 -3.13 5.97
C HIS A 47 15.89 -1.90 6.86
N THR A 48 14.92 -1.67 7.75
CA THR A 48 14.93 -0.56 8.71
C THR A 48 16.17 -0.61 9.62
N VAL A 49 16.44 -1.77 10.21
CA VAL A 49 17.59 -1.95 11.11
C VAL A 49 18.91 -1.77 10.36
N ARG A 50 19.01 -2.31 9.13
CA ARG A 50 20.21 -2.12 8.29
C ARG A 50 20.43 -0.67 7.90
N ALA A 51 19.38 0.05 7.53
CA ALA A 51 19.47 1.47 7.20
C ALA A 51 20.08 2.28 8.35
N GLN A 52 19.56 2.08 9.56
CA GLN A 52 20.05 2.73 10.76
C GLN A 52 21.52 2.39 11.01
N LEU A 53 21.86 1.10 10.97
CA LEU A 53 23.21 0.62 11.21
C LEU A 53 24.20 1.27 10.24
N MET A 54 23.88 1.33 8.94
CA MET A 54 24.74 1.92 7.92
C MET A 54 24.88 3.44 8.06
N SER A 55 23.84 4.12 8.54
CA SER A 55 23.84 5.58 8.73
C SER A 55 24.45 6.05 10.06
N SER A 56 24.62 5.17 11.05
CA SER A 56 25.14 5.53 12.37
C SER A 56 26.63 5.90 12.33
N GLU A 57 27.04 6.92 13.08
CA GLU A 57 28.46 7.23 13.31
C GLU A 57 29.03 6.48 14.54
N ASN A 58 28.18 5.79 15.31
CA ASN A 58 28.58 5.07 16.52
C ASN A 58 29.22 3.72 16.19
N GLN A 59 30.55 3.71 16.13
CA GLN A 59 31.35 2.54 15.77
C GLN A 59 31.19 1.38 16.76
N THR A 60 30.99 1.65 18.05
CA THR A 60 30.80 0.61 19.07
C THR A 60 29.46 -0.11 18.88
N GLN A 61 28.38 0.64 18.62
CA GLN A 61 27.07 0.04 18.34
C GLN A 61 27.09 -0.79 17.05
N LYS A 62 27.83 -0.32 16.03
CA LYS A 62 28.07 -1.11 14.82
C LYS A 62 28.79 -2.40 15.14
N GLU A 63 29.91 -2.35 15.84
CA GLU A 63 30.70 -3.52 16.20
C GLU A 63 29.91 -4.49 17.09
N GLU A 64 29.11 -4.00 18.03
CA GLU A 64 28.26 -4.83 18.89
C GLU A 64 27.19 -5.56 18.08
N ILE A 65 26.39 -4.83 17.28
CA ILE A 65 25.33 -5.42 16.45
C ILE A 65 25.92 -6.35 15.37
N LEU A 66 27.08 -5.99 14.78
CA LEU A 66 27.77 -6.79 13.78
C LEU A 66 28.54 -7.98 14.41
N SER A 67 28.97 -7.91 15.68
CA SER A 67 29.66 -9.04 16.35
C SER A 67 28.77 -10.28 16.50
N HIS A 68 27.46 -10.09 16.43
CA HIS A 68 26.49 -11.18 16.40
C HIS A 68 26.46 -11.93 15.05
N TYR A 69 27.12 -11.45 13.99
CA TYR A 69 27.22 -12.13 12.69
C TYR A 69 28.16 -13.35 12.66
N HIS A 70 28.81 -13.70 13.77
CA HIS A 70 29.63 -14.90 13.82
C HIS A 70 28.77 -16.18 13.73
N LEU A 71 28.57 -16.64 12.49
CA LEU A 71 27.96 -17.92 12.16
C LEU A 71 28.69 -19.04 12.90
N THR A 72 27.97 -19.74 13.78
CA THR A 72 28.41 -21.04 14.31
C THR A 72 28.42 -22.06 13.17
N PRO A 73 29.55 -22.75 12.92
CA PRO A 73 29.59 -23.91 12.06
C PRO A 73 29.12 -25.12 12.87
N THR A 74 28.02 -25.76 12.48
CA THR A 74 27.69 -27.10 13.00
C THR A 74 27.29 -28.08 11.91
N GLU A 75 28.21 -29.04 11.75
CA GLU A 75 28.07 -30.43 11.33
C GLU A 75 27.72 -30.75 9.88
N GLU A 76 28.76 -30.69 9.04
CA GLU A 76 28.86 -31.32 7.71
C GLU A 76 28.64 -32.85 7.71
N SER A 77 28.66 -33.52 8.87
CA SER A 77 28.63 -34.99 8.93
C SER A 77 27.23 -35.61 8.74
N ALA A 78 26.14 -34.90 9.06
CA ALA A 78 24.80 -35.48 9.03
C ALA A 78 24.19 -35.53 7.61
N TRP A 79 24.66 -34.69 6.69
CA TRP A 79 24.06 -34.55 5.34
C TRP A 79 24.87 -35.24 4.22
N MET A 80 26.12 -35.62 4.49
CA MET A 80 26.96 -36.42 3.57
C MET A 80 26.39 -37.82 3.27
N ASP A 81 25.41 -38.28 4.06
CA ASP A 81 24.76 -39.58 3.87
C ASP A 81 23.52 -39.53 2.96
N LEU A 82 23.09 -38.36 2.50
CA LEU A 82 21.94 -38.19 1.60
C LEU A 82 22.30 -38.01 0.12
N LEU A 83 23.60 -38.05 -0.23
CA LEU A 83 24.06 -38.02 -1.61
C LEU A 83 24.19 -39.45 -2.18
N PRO A 84 23.86 -39.68 -3.47
CA PRO A 84 24.09 -40.96 -4.13
C PRO A 84 25.58 -41.33 -4.12
N ARG A 85 25.98 -42.23 -3.21
CA ARG A 85 27.31 -42.85 -3.25
C ARG A 85 27.40 -43.80 -4.45
N LYS A 86 28.03 -43.35 -5.54
CA LYS A 86 29.05 -44.07 -6.33
C LYS A 86 29.12 -43.52 -7.77
N LEU A 87 30.29 -43.02 -8.13
CA LEU A 87 31.00 -43.45 -9.34
C LEU A 87 32.50 -43.52 -9.01
N LEU A 88 32.89 -44.69 -8.51
CA LEU A 88 34.30 -45.09 -8.42
C LEU A 88 34.81 -45.31 -9.84
N GLY A 89 35.79 -44.52 -10.30
CA GLY A 89 36.58 -44.91 -11.47
C GLY A 89 37.26 -43.77 -12.24
N SER A 90 38.56 -43.60 -11.93
CA SER A 90 39.63 -43.10 -12.80
C SER A 90 39.64 -41.61 -13.23
N HIS A 91 40.75 -40.98 -12.86
CA HIS A 91 41.28 -39.71 -13.35
C HIS A 91 41.00 -39.41 -14.83
N ARG A 92 40.28 -38.32 -15.09
CA ARG A 92 40.50 -37.42 -16.24
C ARG A 92 39.69 -36.14 -16.06
N GLU A 93 40.41 -35.03 -15.97
CA GLU A 93 39.98 -33.62 -16.12
C GLU A 93 38.87 -33.14 -15.17
N ALA A 94 39.11 -32.01 -14.50
CA ALA A 94 38.20 -31.39 -13.56
C ALA A 94 36.78 -31.34 -14.14
N GLU A 95 35.84 -31.98 -13.46
CA GLU A 95 34.43 -32.06 -13.81
C GLU A 95 33.91 -30.65 -14.15
N GLU A 96 33.73 -30.36 -15.44
CA GLU A 96 32.92 -29.23 -15.86
C GLU A 96 31.56 -29.43 -15.21
N PHE A 97 31.16 -28.49 -14.34
CA PHE A 97 29.81 -28.46 -13.77
C PHE A 97 28.81 -28.64 -14.92
N ASP A 98 28.25 -29.85 -15.05
CA ASP A 98 27.44 -30.23 -16.22
C ASP A 98 26.05 -29.60 -16.05
N TRP A 99 25.94 -28.34 -16.45
CA TRP A 99 24.68 -27.63 -16.58
C TRP A 99 23.63 -28.46 -17.35
N ALA A 100 24.06 -29.30 -18.31
CA ALA A 100 23.15 -30.17 -19.05
C ALA A 100 22.68 -31.38 -18.23
N ALA A 101 23.48 -31.90 -17.28
CA ALA A 101 23.02 -32.89 -16.31
C ALA A 101 21.97 -32.28 -15.36
N LEU A 102 22.26 -31.15 -14.71
CA LEU A 102 21.30 -30.49 -13.81
C LEU A 102 20.00 -30.12 -14.54
N TYR A 103 20.10 -29.62 -15.77
CA TYR A 103 18.94 -29.37 -16.64
C TYR A 103 18.12 -30.64 -16.94
N ARG A 104 18.77 -31.79 -17.16
CA ARG A 104 18.08 -33.07 -17.37
C ARG A 104 17.32 -33.51 -16.13
N THR A 105 17.91 -33.35 -14.95
CA THR A 105 17.26 -33.65 -13.66
C THR A 105 16.03 -32.78 -13.43
N LEU A 106 16.11 -31.49 -13.76
CA LEU A 106 15.01 -30.53 -13.62
C LEU A 106 13.79 -30.83 -14.51
N ARG A 107 13.98 -31.56 -15.61
CA ARG A 107 12.91 -31.85 -16.59
C ARG A 107 12.15 -33.14 -16.31
N GLY A 108 12.67 -34.05 -15.49
CA GLY A 108 12.16 -35.42 -15.40
C GLY A 108 12.18 -36.15 -16.76
N SER A 109 11.84 -37.44 -16.76
CA SER A 109 11.88 -38.31 -17.95
C SER A 109 10.74 -38.08 -18.97
N GLU A 110 9.78 -37.18 -18.68
CA GLU A 110 8.64 -36.92 -19.56
C GLU A 110 8.74 -35.53 -20.20
N GLY A 111 9.28 -35.51 -21.41
CA GLY A 111 9.50 -34.30 -22.21
C GLY A 111 8.21 -33.72 -22.79
N GLY A 112 7.72 -32.63 -22.19
CA GLY A 112 6.84 -31.66 -22.85
C GLY A 112 7.63 -30.46 -23.40
N SER A 113 7.31 -30.03 -24.62
CA SER A 113 7.85 -28.79 -25.21
C SER A 113 7.39 -27.56 -24.39
N PRO A 114 8.29 -26.64 -23.98
CA PRO A 114 7.93 -25.41 -23.23
C PRO A 114 6.95 -24.50 -23.96
N ARG A 115 6.93 -24.56 -25.29
CA ARG A 115 6.20 -23.59 -26.11
C ARG A 115 4.70 -23.84 -26.19
N ALA A 116 4.20 -24.97 -25.70
CA ALA A 116 2.82 -25.40 -25.94
C ALA A 116 1.84 -25.21 -24.77
N ARG A 117 2.28 -24.78 -23.56
CA ARG A 117 1.39 -24.68 -22.38
C ARG A 117 1.01 -23.27 -21.94
N GLY A 118 1.69 -22.23 -22.44
CA GLY A 118 1.24 -20.85 -22.25
C GLY A 118 -0.13 -20.54 -22.88
N GLU A 119 -0.66 -21.46 -23.68
CA GLU A 119 -2.00 -21.40 -24.28
C GLU A 119 -3.13 -21.79 -23.30
N GLU A 120 -2.83 -22.39 -22.14
CA GLU A 120 -3.84 -22.81 -21.15
C GLU A 120 -4.15 -21.74 -20.09
N PHE A 121 -3.27 -20.75 -19.90
CA PHE A 121 -3.46 -19.67 -18.94
C PHE A 121 -4.13 -18.45 -19.58
N LEU A 122 -4.85 -17.67 -18.76
CA LEU A 122 -5.23 -16.33 -19.18
C LEU A 122 -3.97 -15.50 -19.45
N ARG A 123 -3.97 -14.83 -20.59
CA ARG A 123 -2.93 -13.89 -21.00
C ARG A 123 -3.22 -12.51 -20.42
N GLU A 124 -2.14 -11.86 -20.04
CA GLU A 124 -2.15 -10.48 -19.62
C GLU A 124 -2.33 -9.59 -20.84
N VAL A 125 -3.23 -8.61 -20.76
CA VAL A 125 -3.38 -7.62 -21.84
C VAL A 125 -2.24 -6.61 -21.79
N SER A 126 -1.88 -6.03 -22.93
CA SER A 126 -0.85 -4.99 -22.98
C SER A 126 -1.34 -3.70 -22.32
N LEU A 127 -0.53 -3.12 -21.43
CA LEU A 127 -0.77 -1.77 -20.89
C LEU A 127 -0.84 -0.69 -21.98
N HIS A 128 -0.20 -0.91 -23.14
CA HIS A 128 -0.33 -0.01 -24.29
C HIS A 128 -1.75 0.15 -24.79
N ASP A 129 -2.61 -0.83 -24.54
CA ASP A 129 -3.97 -0.86 -25.04
C ASP A 129 -5.00 -0.41 -23.99
N VAL A 130 -4.60 -0.16 -22.73
CA VAL A 130 -5.48 0.24 -21.61
C VAL A 130 -5.21 1.68 -21.18
N ARG A 131 -6.23 2.55 -21.18
CA ARG A 131 -6.14 3.93 -20.66
C ARG A 131 -7.12 4.11 -19.51
N LEU A 132 -6.63 4.58 -18.38
CA LEU A 132 -7.47 4.92 -17.24
C LEU A 132 -8.20 6.25 -17.49
N ASP A 133 -9.41 6.38 -16.95
CA ASP A 133 -10.09 7.67 -16.91
C ASP A 133 -9.27 8.63 -16.02
N PRO A 134 -8.77 9.76 -16.55
CA PRO A 134 -7.96 10.71 -15.79
C PRO A 134 -8.71 11.35 -14.61
N GLU A 135 -10.04 11.35 -14.63
CA GLU A 135 -10.86 11.88 -13.53
C GLU A 135 -11.15 10.86 -12.43
N SER A 136 -10.89 9.58 -12.67
CA SER A 136 -10.99 8.54 -11.65
C SER A 136 -9.91 8.69 -10.57
N VAL A 137 -10.11 8.07 -9.40
CA VAL A 137 -9.09 8.02 -8.34
C VAL A 137 -7.79 7.36 -8.84
N TYR A 138 -7.92 6.34 -9.69
CA TYR A 138 -6.80 5.62 -10.28
C TYR A 138 -6.03 6.50 -11.29
N GLY A 139 -6.72 7.23 -12.16
CA GLY A 139 -6.10 8.18 -13.09
C GLY A 139 -5.35 9.30 -12.36
N LYS A 140 -5.92 9.84 -11.28
CA LYS A 140 -5.28 10.85 -10.43
C LYS A 140 -4.04 10.32 -9.72
N ALA A 141 -4.09 9.08 -9.23
CA ALA A 141 -2.95 8.44 -8.59
C ALA A 141 -1.81 8.14 -9.59
N GLN A 142 -2.17 7.65 -10.78
CA GLN A 142 -1.23 7.45 -11.90
C GLN A 142 -0.56 8.77 -12.30
N GLN A 143 -1.34 9.84 -12.47
CA GLN A 143 -0.80 11.16 -12.82
C GLN A 143 0.15 11.70 -11.76
N THR A 144 -0.22 11.60 -10.48
CA THR A 144 0.64 12.05 -9.36
C THR A 144 1.98 11.32 -9.36
N ASN A 145 1.99 10.03 -9.72
CA ASN A 145 3.22 9.26 -9.86
C ASN A 145 4.02 9.63 -11.13
N LEU A 146 3.35 9.88 -12.26
CA LEU A 146 4.00 10.36 -13.48
C LEU A 146 4.74 11.67 -13.24
N ASP A 147 4.11 12.60 -12.52
CA ASP A 147 4.72 13.88 -12.14
C ASP A 147 6.00 13.67 -11.31
N TYR A 148 6.01 12.67 -10.41
CA TYR A 148 7.18 12.32 -9.62
C TYR A 148 8.31 11.75 -10.49
N LEU A 149 8.00 10.78 -11.35
CA LEU A 149 8.99 10.18 -12.25
C LEU A 149 9.65 11.23 -13.16
N LEU A 150 8.88 12.23 -13.62
CA LEU A 150 9.39 13.31 -14.47
C LEU A 150 10.32 14.28 -13.72
N VAL A 151 10.12 14.49 -12.41
CA VAL A 151 10.90 15.42 -11.58
C VAL A 151 12.29 14.87 -11.20
N LEU A 152 12.47 13.55 -11.16
CA LEU A 152 13.75 12.94 -10.75
C LEU A 152 14.88 13.17 -11.77
N ASP A 153 16.04 13.67 -11.37
CA ASP A 153 17.13 13.98 -12.27
C ASP A 153 17.95 12.74 -12.68
N VAL A 154 18.24 12.62 -13.98
CA VAL A 154 18.96 11.47 -14.54
C VAL A 154 20.40 11.40 -14.04
N ASP A 155 21.10 12.53 -13.96
CA ASP A 155 22.49 12.55 -13.55
C ASP A 155 22.65 12.24 -12.06
N ARG A 156 21.75 12.74 -11.22
CA ARG A 156 21.70 12.43 -9.79
C ARG A 156 21.42 10.95 -9.53
N MET A 157 20.48 10.33 -10.26
CA MET A 157 20.20 8.89 -10.14
C MET A 157 21.42 8.04 -10.53
N LEU A 158 22.14 8.44 -11.59
CA LEU A 158 23.24 7.65 -12.13
C LEU A 158 24.60 7.94 -11.51
N TRP A 159 24.65 8.86 -10.55
CA TRP A 159 25.89 9.33 -9.95
C TRP A 159 26.76 8.19 -9.43
N SER A 160 26.19 7.28 -8.62
CA SER A 160 26.91 6.16 -8.01
C SER A 160 27.32 5.08 -9.02
N PHE A 161 26.53 4.86 -10.08
CA PHE A 161 26.88 3.97 -11.19
C PHE A 161 28.09 4.48 -11.95
N ARG A 162 28.09 5.78 -12.30
CA ARG A 162 29.21 6.41 -13.02
C ARG A 162 30.49 6.40 -12.19
N LYS A 163 30.40 6.70 -10.88
CA LYS A 163 31.55 6.58 -9.97
C LYS A 163 32.11 5.16 -9.91
N THR A 164 31.25 4.16 -9.77
CA THR A 164 31.66 2.74 -9.76
C THR A 164 32.32 2.34 -11.08
N ALA A 165 31.82 2.86 -12.20
CA ALA A 165 32.37 2.62 -13.52
C ALA A 165 33.62 3.47 -13.85
N GLY A 166 34.09 4.36 -12.96
CA GLY A 166 35.22 5.24 -13.25
C GLY A 166 34.93 6.33 -14.30
N LEU A 167 33.66 6.70 -14.47
CA LEU A 167 33.19 7.76 -15.37
C LEU A 167 32.92 9.07 -14.61
N ASP A 168 32.84 10.18 -15.35
CA ASP A 168 32.41 11.48 -14.80
C ASP A 168 30.98 11.39 -14.25
N ALA A 169 30.77 11.88 -13.04
CA ALA A 169 29.48 11.83 -12.34
C ALA A 169 29.01 13.26 -12.03
N PRO A 170 28.33 13.93 -12.98
CA PRO A 170 27.81 15.29 -12.79
C PRO A 170 26.70 15.33 -11.73
N GLY A 171 26.50 16.50 -11.13
CA GLY A 171 25.46 16.73 -10.12
C GLY A 171 25.80 16.19 -8.73
N THR A 172 24.77 16.13 -7.87
CA THR A 172 24.86 15.61 -6.50
C THR A 172 24.02 14.33 -6.37
N PRO A 173 24.52 13.28 -5.70
CA PRO A 173 23.75 12.05 -5.53
C PRO A 173 22.45 12.31 -4.75
N TYR A 174 21.50 11.39 -4.89
CA TYR A 174 20.30 11.38 -4.06
C TYR A 174 20.62 10.95 -2.62
N GLY A 175 19.75 11.34 -1.68
CA GLY A 175 19.86 10.97 -0.26
C GLY A 175 19.22 9.61 0.04
N GLY A 176 18.88 9.40 1.31
CA GLY A 176 18.20 8.17 1.75
C GLY A 176 19.00 6.91 1.44
N TRP A 177 18.31 5.85 1.00
CA TRP A 177 18.97 4.58 0.67
C TRP A 177 19.73 4.59 -0.66
N GLU A 178 19.66 5.68 -1.43
CA GLU A 178 20.47 5.92 -2.63
C GLU A 178 21.75 6.73 -2.35
N ALA A 179 21.98 7.14 -1.10
CA ALA A 179 23.18 7.89 -0.74
C ALA A 179 24.45 7.07 -1.02
N PRO A 180 25.59 7.71 -1.39
CA PRO A 180 26.81 7.00 -1.80
C PRO A 180 27.39 6.03 -0.76
N SER A 181 27.14 6.28 0.53
CA SER A 181 27.58 5.44 1.65
C SER A 181 26.68 4.21 1.88
N MET A 182 25.51 4.15 1.26
CA MET A 182 24.53 3.08 1.49
C MET A 182 24.83 1.88 0.62
N GLU A 183 24.86 0.68 1.21
CA GLU A 183 25.13 -0.56 0.49
C GLU A 183 24.00 -0.96 -0.47
N LEU A 184 22.77 -0.51 -0.23
CA LEU A 184 21.61 -0.79 -1.09
C LEU A 184 21.50 0.11 -2.33
N ARG A 185 22.31 1.17 -2.44
CA ARG A 185 22.24 2.17 -3.53
C ARG A 185 22.19 1.52 -4.91
N GLY A 186 21.46 2.14 -5.83
CA GLY A 186 21.15 1.66 -7.17
C GLY A 186 19.87 0.83 -7.27
N HIS A 187 19.31 0.37 -6.15
CA HIS A 187 18.08 -0.42 -6.16
C HIS A 187 16.88 0.39 -6.68
N PHE A 188 16.77 1.67 -6.29
CA PHE A 188 15.69 2.53 -6.74
C PHE A 188 15.83 2.85 -8.23
N VAL A 189 17.05 2.96 -8.76
CA VAL A 189 17.27 3.14 -10.21
C VAL A 189 16.75 1.94 -11.00
N GLY A 190 16.92 0.72 -10.47
CA GLY A 190 16.28 -0.48 -11.02
C GLY A 190 14.75 -0.37 -11.05
N HIS A 191 14.14 -0.03 -9.92
CA HIS A 191 12.69 0.22 -9.82
C HIS A 191 12.21 1.34 -10.76
N TYR A 192 12.99 2.41 -10.90
CA TYR A 192 12.68 3.53 -11.79
C TYR A 192 12.63 3.07 -13.26
N MET A 193 13.53 2.19 -13.68
CA MET A 193 13.47 1.60 -15.02
C MET A 193 12.19 0.78 -15.22
N SER A 194 11.79 -0.07 -14.26
CA SER A 194 10.50 -0.79 -14.36
C SER A 194 9.31 0.18 -14.38
N ALA A 195 9.26 1.13 -13.44
CA ALA A 195 8.17 2.09 -13.30
C ALA A 195 8.00 2.97 -14.54
N THR A 196 9.10 3.46 -15.12
CA THR A 196 9.01 4.29 -16.34
C THR A 196 8.58 3.50 -17.56
N ALA A 197 8.99 2.24 -17.70
CA ALA A 197 8.51 1.36 -18.78
C ALA A 197 7.00 1.09 -18.64
N LEU A 198 6.54 0.76 -17.43
CA LEU A 198 5.12 0.54 -17.11
C LEU A 198 4.29 1.81 -17.34
N MET A 199 4.77 2.96 -16.87
CA MET A 199 4.09 4.25 -16.98
C MET A 199 4.02 4.71 -18.44
N TRP A 200 5.11 4.57 -19.19
CA TRP A 200 5.12 4.88 -20.62
C TRP A 200 4.16 3.97 -21.38
N ALA A 201 4.09 2.67 -21.05
CA ALA A 201 3.12 1.78 -21.65
C ALA A 201 1.68 2.22 -21.35
N SER A 202 1.41 2.63 -20.12
CA SER A 202 0.08 3.07 -19.66
C SER A 202 -0.36 4.44 -20.22
N THR A 203 0.57 5.34 -20.54
CA THR A 203 0.25 6.76 -20.84
C THR A 203 0.74 7.27 -22.19
N HIS A 204 1.71 6.59 -22.81
CA HIS A 204 2.45 7.05 -23.99
C HIS A 204 3.06 8.45 -23.84
N ASN A 205 3.51 8.83 -22.63
CA ASN A 205 4.15 10.12 -22.40
C ASN A 205 5.55 10.19 -23.04
N ASP A 206 5.74 11.02 -24.08
CA ASP A 206 7.01 11.12 -24.82
C ASP A 206 8.16 11.72 -24.00
N THR A 207 7.87 12.66 -23.09
CA THR A 207 8.90 13.23 -22.19
C THR A 207 9.49 12.14 -21.30
N LEU A 208 8.63 11.28 -20.76
CA LEU A 208 9.06 10.13 -19.96
C LEU A 208 9.88 9.16 -20.79
N ARG A 209 9.45 8.88 -22.04
CA ARG A 209 10.16 8.00 -22.98
C ARG A 209 11.61 8.45 -23.21
N ASN A 210 11.81 9.74 -23.48
CA ASN A 210 13.17 10.28 -23.68
C ASN A 210 14.03 10.14 -22.42
N LYS A 211 13.42 10.37 -21.25
CA LYS A 211 14.09 10.32 -19.95
C LYS A 211 14.49 8.89 -19.58
N MET A 212 13.60 7.90 -19.74
CA MET A 212 13.90 6.49 -19.47
C MET A 212 14.96 5.95 -20.42
N SER A 213 14.93 6.31 -21.72
CA SER A 213 15.98 5.94 -22.67
C SER A 213 17.34 6.52 -22.26
N SER A 214 17.38 7.79 -21.83
CA SER A 214 18.62 8.43 -21.36
C SER A 214 19.22 7.72 -20.14
N VAL A 215 18.38 7.19 -19.24
CA VAL A 215 18.84 6.37 -18.11
C VAL A 215 19.50 5.08 -18.59
N VAL A 216 18.84 4.34 -19.49
CA VAL A 216 19.36 3.09 -20.05
C VAL A 216 20.68 3.33 -20.82
N ASP A 217 20.76 4.38 -21.64
CA ASP A 217 21.96 4.71 -22.41
C ASP A 217 23.16 5.03 -21.53
N ALA A 218 22.95 5.78 -20.45
CA ALA A 218 24.02 6.10 -19.51
C ALA A 218 24.42 4.90 -18.64
N LEU A 219 23.49 4.02 -18.26
CA LEU A 219 23.83 2.74 -17.61
C LEU A 219 24.59 1.80 -18.55
N TYR A 220 24.22 1.76 -19.84
CA TYR A 220 24.94 1.01 -20.86
C TYR A 220 26.39 1.50 -20.99
N ALA A 221 26.60 2.82 -21.02
CA ALA A 221 27.96 3.39 -21.02
C ALA A 221 28.76 2.96 -19.78
N CYS A 222 28.14 2.92 -18.59
CA CYS A 222 28.78 2.41 -17.37
C CYS A 222 29.17 0.92 -17.52
N GLN A 223 28.24 0.06 -17.93
CA GLN A 223 28.49 -1.38 -18.09
C GLN A 223 29.57 -1.65 -19.16
N LYS A 224 29.57 -0.87 -20.24
CA LYS A 224 30.60 -0.93 -21.29
C LYS A 224 31.97 -0.55 -20.78
N ASN A 225 32.08 0.50 -19.96
CA ASN A 225 33.37 0.90 -19.38
C ASN A 225 33.91 -0.15 -18.40
N MET A 226 33.03 -0.86 -17.69
CA MET A 226 33.41 -2.00 -16.84
C MET A 226 33.91 -3.20 -17.66
N GLY A 227 33.41 -3.40 -18.89
CA GLY A 227 33.96 -4.32 -19.89
C GLY A 227 33.75 -5.83 -19.64
N ASN A 228 33.11 -6.22 -18.53
CA ASN A 228 32.98 -7.63 -18.10
C ASN A 228 31.52 -8.07 -17.88
N GLY A 229 30.53 -7.23 -18.23
CA GLY A 229 29.11 -7.50 -18.03
C GLY A 229 28.56 -7.07 -16.67
N TYR A 230 29.41 -6.61 -15.75
CA TYR A 230 28.98 -6.09 -14.45
C TYR A 230 28.30 -4.72 -14.56
N LEU A 231 27.18 -4.55 -13.85
CA LEU A 231 26.50 -3.27 -13.68
C LEU A 231 25.91 -3.19 -12.26
N SER A 232 26.36 -2.19 -11.49
CA SER A 232 25.82 -1.83 -10.18
C SER A 232 26.27 -0.41 -9.80
N ALA A 233 25.61 0.17 -8.80
CA ALA A 233 26.02 1.43 -8.17
C ALA A 233 27.11 1.24 -7.09
N PHE A 234 27.55 0.01 -6.86
CA PHE A 234 28.58 -0.36 -5.88
C PHE A 234 29.62 -1.33 -6.46
N PRO A 235 30.84 -1.42 -5.89
CA PRO A 235 31.89 -2.33 -6.36
C PRO A 235 31.55 -3.80 -6.09
N THR A 236 32.23 -4.71 -6.79
CA THR A 236 31.98 -6.16 -6.72
C THR A 236 32.22 -6.78 -5.34
N GLU A 237 32.96 -6.08 -4.48
CA GLU A 237 33.31 -6.51 -3.11
C GLU A 237 32.07 -6.85 -2.26
N LEU A 238 30.92 -6.20 -2.49
CA LEU A 238 29.68 -6.55 -1.78
C LEU A 238 29.22 -7.98 -2.09
N PHE A 239 29.43 -8.47 -3.32
CA PHE A 239 29.16 -9.87 -3.66
C PHE A 239 30.21 -10.81 -3.05
N ASP A 240 31.46 -10.37 -2.97
CA ASP A 240 32.51 -11.16 -2.31
C ASP A 240 32.16 -11.39 -0.83
N ARG A 241 31.62 -10.38 -0.14
CA ARG A 241 31.09 -10.49 1.23
C ARG A 241 29.88 -11.42 1.30
N PHE A 242 28.88 -11.21 0.44
CA PHE A 242 27.68 -12.06 0.38
C PHE A 242 28.04 -13.55 0.23
N GLU A 243 28.90 -13.87 -0.74
CA GLU A 243 29.31 -15.23 -1.07
C GLU A 243 30.23 -15.84 0.02
N ALA A 244 30.97 -14.97 0.71
CA ALA A 244 31.73 -15.33 1.91
C ALA A 244 30.87 -15.44 3.19
N LEU A 245 29.55 -15.23 3.11
CA LEU A 245 28.63 -15.15 4.26
C LEU A 245 29.08 -14.12 5.30
N LYS A 246 29.58 -13.00 4.82
CA LYS A 246 29.88 -11.82 5.62
C LYS A 246 28.75 -10.82 5.47
N ASP A 247 28.61 -10.00 6.47
CA ASP A 247 27.62 -8.95 6.63
C ASP A 247 27.67 -8.08 5.39
N VAL A 248 26.53 -7.85 4.75
CA VAL A 248 26.36 -6.96 3.60
C VAL A 248 24.87 -6.76 3.39
N TRP A 249 24.47 -5.59 2.92
CA TRP A 249 23.05 -5.35 2.66
C TRP A 249 22.64 -5.73 1.23
N ALA A 250 22.00 -6.90 1.10
CA ALA A 250 21.17 -7.34 -0.02
C ALA A 250 21.69 -7.00 -1.45
N PRO A 251 22.95 -7.30 -1.81
CA PRO A 251 23.49 -6.91 -3.10
C PRO A 251 22.79 -7.62 -4.28
N TYR A 252 22.34 -8.86 -4.11
CA TYR A 252 21.55 -9.57 -5.13
C TYR A 252 20.13 -9.02 -5.27
N TYR A 253 19.50 -8.49 -4.21
CA TYR A 253 18.24 -7.76 -4.33
C TYR A 253 18.37 -6.53 -5.25
N THR A 254 19.45 -5.76 -5.10
CA THR A 254 19.69 -4.57 -5.92
C THR A 254 19.88 -4.95 -7.38
N ILE A 255 20.67 -5.99 -7.64
CA ILE A 255 20.85 -6.51 -9.01
C ILE A 255 19.55 -7.04 -9.59
N HIS A 256 18.72 -7.73 -8.81
CA HIS A 256 17.40 -8.12 -9.26
C HIS A 256 16.60 -6.91 -9.76
N LYS A 257 16.58 -5.77 -9.04
CA LYS A 257 15.86 -4.58 -9.50
C LYS A 257 16.42 -4.02 -10.80
N ILE A 258 17.75 -3.96 -10.93
CA ILE A 258 18.39 -3.48 -12.15
C ILE A 258 18.06 -4.41 -13.33
N MET A 259 18.16 -5.73 -13.14
CA MET A 259 17.84 -6.72 -14.16
C MET A 259 16.36 -6.69 -14.54
N ALA A 260 15.45 -6.59 -13.56
CA ALA A 260 14.01 -6.50 -13.81
C ALA A 260 13.67 -5.21 -14.56
N GLY A 261 14.25 -4.08 -14.15
CA GLY A 261 14.11 -2.80 -14.84
C GLY A 261 14.56 -2.86 -16.30
N LEU A 262 15.74 -3.41 -16.57
CA LEU A 262 16.24 -3.60 -17.94
C LEU A 262 15.34 -4.54 -18.76
N LEU A 263 14.86 -5.63 -18.16
CA LEU A 263 13.96 -6.55 -18.82
C LEU A 263 12.61 -5.90 -19.15
N ASP A 264 12.09 -5.05 -18.27
CA ASP A 264 10.86 -4.29 -18.49
C ASP A 264 11.03 -3.23 -19.59
N GLN A 265 12.19 -2.56 -19.66
CA GLN A 265 12.54 -1.66 -20.76
C GLN A 265 12.52 -2.38 -22.12
N TYR A 266 12.94 -3.64 -22.17
CA TYR A 266 12.80 -4.45 -23.39
C TYR A 266 11.34 -4.87 -23.63
N THR A 267 10.71 -5.54 -22.67
CA THR A 267 9.41 -6.19 -22.87
C THR A 267 8.26 -5.21 -23.07
N LEU A 268 8.34 -4.02 -22.46
CA LEU A 268 7.31 -2.98 -22.58
C LEU A 268 7.73 -1.88 -23.55
N ALA A 269 9.01 -1.53 -23.65
CA ALA A 269 9.45 -0.39 -24.47
C ALA A 269 10.24 -0.74 -25.74
N GLY A 270 10.48 -2.03 -26.00
CA GLY A 270 11.20 -2.48 -27.20
C GLY A 270 12.66 -2.06 -27.21
N ASN A 271 13.28 -1.88 -26.04
CA ASN A 271 14.68 -1.48 -25.93
C ASN A 271 15.63 -2.68 -26.02
N ASP A 272 16.13 -2.99 -27.22
CA ASP A 272 17.05 -4.11 -27.46
C ASP A 272 18.41 -3.96 -26.72
N GLN A 273 18.88 -2.72 -26.51
CA GLN A 273 20.08 -2.46 -25.73
C GLN A 273 19.89 -2.92 -24.29
N ALA A 274 18.72 -2.66 -23.69
CA ALA A 274 18.41 -3.13 -22.34
C ALA A 274 18.40 -4.66 -22.24
N LEU A 275 17.88 -5.38 -23.25
CA LEU A 275 17.95 -6.84 -23.31
C LEU A 275 19.40 -7.34 -23.34
N GLN A 276 20.24 -6.70 -24.17
CA GLN A 276 21.66 -7.05 -24.23
C GLN A 276 22.35 -6.88 -22.88
N MET A 277 22.07 -5.77 -22.18
CA MET A 277 22.64 -5.47 -20.86
C MET A 277 22.27 -6.54 -19.82
N VAL A 278 21.00 -6.93 -19.74
CA VAL A 278 20.54 -7.94 -18.77
C VAL A 278 21.10 -9.34 -19.07
N VAL A 279 21.29 -9.69 -20.35
CA VAL A 279 21.97 -10.94 -20.73
C VAL A 279 23.42 -10.95 -20.27
N TRP A 280 24.16 -9.85 -20.44
CA TRP A 280 25.53 -9.73 -19.92
C TRP A 280 25.58 -9.81 -18.40
N MET A 281 24.61 -9.22 -17.70
CA MET A 281 24.51 -9.35 -16.24
C MET A 281 24.25 -10.81 -15.84
N ALA A 282 23.31 -11.49 -16.49
CA ALA A 282 23.00 -12.89 -16.21
C ALA A 282 24.23 -13.80 -16.43
N GLU A 283 25.03 -13.55 -17.47
CA GLU A 283 26.30 -14.24 -17.68
C GLU A 283 27.31 -13.96 -16.56
N TYR A 284 27.50 -12.69 -16.19
CA TYR A 284 28.42 -12.30 -15.13
C TYR A 284 28.06 -12.97 -13.79
N PHE A 285 26.81 -12.83 -13.33
CA PHE A 285 26.37 -13.40 -12.06
C PHE A 285 26.25 -14.92 -12.11
N GLY A 286 25.91 -15.50 -13.27
CA GLY A 286 25.95 -16.94 -13.48
C GLY A 286 27.35 -17.53 -13.28
N ASN A 287 28.38 -16.85 -13.79
CA ASN A 287 29.78 -17.23 -13.56
C ASN A 287 30.18 -17.09 -12.09
N ARG A 288 29.71 -16.06 -11.38
CA ARG A 288 29.96 -15.92 -9.93
C ARG A 288 29.35 -17.08 -9.14
N VAL A 289 28.07 -17.36 -9.35
CA VAL A 289 27.38 -18.48 -8.69
C VAL A 289 28.08 -19.81 -8.99
N LYS A 290 28.46 -20.04 -10.26
CA LYS A 290 29.26 -21.22 -10.65
C LYS A 290 30.55 -21.32 -9.85
N ASN A 291 31.30 -20.22 -9.73
CA ASN A 291 32.56 -20.19 -8.99
C ASN A 291 32.37 -20.47 -7.50
N VAL A 292 31.30 -19.96 -6.89
CA VAL A 292 30.96 -20.27 -5.48
C VAL A 292 30.68 -21.76 -5.31
N ILE A 293 29.89 -22.35 -6.20
CA ILE A 293 29.55 -23.77 -6.14
C ILE A 293 30.78 -24.64 -6.35
N GLN A 294 31.63 -24.32 -7.33
CA GLN A 294 32.86 -25.06 -7.61
C GLN A 294 33.90 -24.95 -6.50
N LYS A 295 34.00 -23.77 -5.87
CA LYS A 295 34.95 -23.53 -4.78
C LYS A 295 34.50 -24.10 -3.44
N TYR A 296 33.19 -24.10 -3.20
CA TYR A 296 32.60 -24.50 -1.93
C TYR A 296 31.60 -25.64 -2.13
N SER A 297 30.32 -25.33 -2.41
CA SER A 297 29.29 -26.31 -2.74
C SER A 297 27.98 -25.61 -3.17
N ILE A 298 26.98 -26.37 -3.62
CA ILE A 298 25.64 -25.83 -3.90
C ILE A 298 24.92 -25.41 -2.62
N GLU A 299 25.13 -26.15 -1.52
CA GLU A 299 24.59 -25.81 -0.20
C GLU A 299 25.19 -24.50 0.32
N ARG A 300 26.48 -24.26 0.07
CA ARG A 300 27.11 -22.97 0.40
C ARG A 300 26.44 -21.82 -0.34
N HIS A 301 26.12 -22.00 -1.63
CA HIS A 301 25.36 -21.00 -2.39
C HIS A 301 23.97 -20.78 -1.78
N TRP A 302 23.19 -21.83 -1.50
CA TRP A 302 21.87 -21.67 -0.90
C TRP A 302 21.90 -21.07 0.50
N LEU A 303 22.94 -21.35 1.29
CA LEU A 303 23.14 -20.72 2.59
C LEU A 303 23.32 -19.20 2.46
N SER A 304 23.98 -18.73 1.38
CA SER A 304 24.12 -17.29 1.10
C SER A 304 22.80 -16.60 0.77
N LEU A 305 21.80 -17.34 0.27
CA LEU A 305 20.45 -16.81 -0.01
C LEU A 305 19.64 -16.53 1.27
N ASN A 306 20.21 -16.71 2.46
CA ASN A 306 19.65 -16.13 3.67
C ASN A 306 19.79 -14.61 3.72
N GLU A 307 20.81 -14.09 3.04
CA GLU A 307 20.85 -12.68 2.68
C GLU A 307 19.91 -12.45 1.49
N GLU A 308 19.21 -11.31 1.49
CA GLU A 308 18.09 -11.07 0.58
C GLU A 308 18.57 -10.99 -0.88
N THR A 309 17.88 -11.73 -1.75
CA THR A 309 18.12 -11.75 -3.20
C THR A 309 16.95 -11.16 -4.00
N GLY A 310 15.83 -10.81 -3.34
CA GLY A 310 14.58 -10.49 -4.02
C GLY A 310 14.13 -11.61 -4.98
N GLY A 311 13.49 -11.25 -6.09
CA GLY A 311 13.06 -12.16 -7.15
C GLY A 311 14.12 -12.43 -8.21
N MET A 312 15.37 -12.76 -7.81
CA MET A 312 16.40 -13.18 -8.77
C MET A 312 15.94 -14.40 -9.58
N ASN A 313 15.23 -15.34 -8.96
CA ASN A 313 14.64 -16.47 -9.67
C ASN A 313 13.58 -16.01 -10.69
N ASP A 314 12.64 -15.12 -10.29
CA ASP A 314 11.62 -14.54 -11.19
C ASP A 314 12.21 -13.93 -12.46
N VAL A 315 13.11 -12.95 -12.31
CA VAL A 315 13.68 -12.23 -13.46
C VAL A 315 14.46 -13.16 -14.40
N LEU A 316 15.13 -14.18 -13.87
CA LEU A 316 15.89 -15.15 -14.68
C LEU A 316 14.98 -16.15 -15.39
N TYR A 317 13.87 -16.59 -14.78
CA TYR A 317 12.86 -17.39 -15.47
C TYR A 317 12.19 -16.60 -16.60
N ARG A 318 11.86 -15.33 -16.36
CA ARG A 318 11.33 -14.42 -17.41
C ARG A 318 12.35 -14.23 -18.54
N LEU A 319 13.62 -14.03 -18.22
CA LEU A 319 14.70 -13.90 -19.21
C LEU A 319 14.88 -15.19 -20.03
N TYR A 320 14.76 -16.37 -19.41
CA TYR A 320 14.73 -17.65 -20.14
C TYR A 320 13.54 -17.71 -21.10
N GLY A 321 12.35 -17.28 -20.68
CA GLY A 321 11.16 -17.23 -21.55
C GLY A 321 11.36 -16.41 -22.82
N ILE A 322 12.20 -15.37 -22.76
CA ILE A 322 12.53 -14.50 -23.91
C ILE A 322 13.66 -15.07 -24.76
N THR A 323 14.73 -15.52 -24.13
CA THR A 323 15.99 -15.90 -24.81
C THR A 323 16.04 -17.36 -25.25
N GLY A 324 15.34 -18.24 -24.53
CA GLY A 324 15.46 -19.69 -24.67
C GLY A 324 16.81 -20.27 -24.20
N ASP A 325 17.71 -19.47 -23.64
CA ASP A 325 19.02 -19.94 -23.17
C ASP A 325 18.88 -20.68 -21.85
N LYS A 326 19.15 -21.99 -21.87
CA LYS A 326 19.06 -22.89 -20.72
C LYS A 326 19.92 -22.43 -19.54
N LYS A 327 21.00 -21.67 -19.75
CA LYS A 327 21.80 -21.12 -18.65
C LYS A 327 20.97 -20.21 -17.74
N HIS A 328 20.06 -19.42 -18.31
CA HIS A 328 19.15 -18.57 -17.53
C HIS A 328 18.18 -19.41 -16.69
N LEU A 329 17.64 -20.49 -17.26
CA LEU A 329 16.75 -21.40 -16.53
C LEU A 329 17.44 -22.02 -15.31
N ILE A 330 18.68 -22.49 -15.48
CA ILE A 330 19.37 -23.17 -14.39
C ILE A 330 19.86 -22.16 -13.34
N LEU A 331 20.31 -20.98 -13.77
CA LEU A 331 20.63 -19.91 -12.82
C LEU A 331 19.39 -19.50 -12.02
N ALA A 332 18.22 -19.38 -12.65
CA ALA A 332 16.97 -19.10 -11.95
C ALA A 332 16.69 -20.13 -10.85
N HIS A 333 16.85 -21.42 -11.17
CA HIS A 333 16.66 -22.51 -10.22
C HIS A 333 17.60 -22.44 -9.02
N LEU A 334 18.86 -22.02 -9.23
CA LEU A 334 19.82 -21.86 -8.13
C LEU A 334 19.36 -20.80 -7.12
N PHE A 335 18.52 -19.85 -7.53
CA PHE A 335 17.90 -18.84 -6.67
C PHE A 335 16.53 -19.25 -6.07
N ASP A 336 16.03 -20.47 -6.28
CA ASP A 336 14.71 -20.91 -5.78
C ASP A 336 14.62 -21.07 -4.24
N LYS A 337 15.71 -20.93 -3.49
CA LYS A 337 15.76 -21.05 -2.02
C LYS A 337 14.96 -22.27 -1.48
N PRO A 338 15.45 -23.51 -1.70
CA PRO A 338 14.71 -24.74 -1.37
C PRO A 338 14.28 -24.89 0.09
N CYS A 339 15.03 -24.34 1.04
CA CYS A 339 14.70 -24.41 2.47
C CYS A 339 13.38 -23.71 2.82
N PHE A 340 12.96 -22.72 2.03
CA PHE A 340 11.72 -21.96 2.24
C PHE A 340 10.60 -22.58 1.39
N LEU A 341 10.84 -22.75 0.08
CA LEU A 341 9.84 -23.34 -0.82
C LEU A 341 9.51 -24.79 -0.47
N GLY A 342 10.44 -25.54 0.12
CA GLY A 342 10.21 -26.91 0.57
C GLY A 342 9.17 -27.03 1.68
N LEU A 343 9.06 -26.03 2.56
CA LEU A 343 8.02 -26.00 3.60
C LEU A 343 6.63 -25.77 2.98
N LEU A 344 6.57 -24.88 2.00
CA LEU A 344 5.35 -24.62 1.23
C LEU A 344 4.94 -25.83 0.37
N ALA A 345 5.91 -26.54 -0.20
CA ALA A 345 5.69 -27.78 -0.95
C ALA A 345 5.08 -28.89 -0.07
N MET A 346 5.45 -28.94 1.21
CA MET A 346 4.85 -29.84 2.20
C MET A 346 3.53 -29.31 2.76
N GLN A 347 3.05 -28.16 2.31
CA GLN A 347 1.84 -27.49 2.78
C GLN A 347 1.85 -27.25 4.30
N VAL A 348 2.99 -26.83 4.83
CA VAL A 348 3.16 -26.46 6.24
C VAL A 348 3.30 -24.95 6.38
N ASP A 349 2.38 -24.32 7.11
CA ASP A 349 2.52 -22.91 7.49
C ASP A 349 3.64 -22.75 8.53
N SER A 350 4.77 -22.22 8.07
CA SER A 350 5.94 -21.91 8.90
C SER A 350 6.48 -20.51 8.58
N LEU A 351 5.58 -19.60 8.19
CA LEU A 351 5.93 -18.24 7.77
C LEU A 351 6.41 -17.37 8.93
N SER A 352 5.91 -17.60 10.15
CA SER A 352 6.28 -16.83 11.34
C SER A 352 7.80 -16.67 11.49
N GLY A 353 8.21 -15.43 11.75
CA GLY A 353 9.58 -14.98 11.89
C GLY A 353 10.28 -14.67 10.56
N PHE A 354 9.80 -15.10 9.40
CA PHE A 354 10.46 -14.73 8.13
C PHE A 354 10.18 -13.27 7.77
N HIS A 355 11.22 -12.58 7.26
CA HIS A 355 11.06 -11.26 6.65
C HIS A 355 10.17 -11.39 5.40
N ALA A 356 9.00 -10.76 5.42
CA ALA A 356 7.93 -11.05 4.48
C ALA A 356 8.36 -10.70 3.05
N ASN A 357 8.86 -9.48 2.84
CA ASN A 357 9.21 -8.99 1.50
C ASN A 357 10.47 -9.65 0.91
N THR A 358 11.30 -10.32 1.71
CA THR A 358 12.40 -11.16 1.20
C THR A 358 11.86 -12.41 0.52
N HIS A 359 10.77 -12.97 1.05
CA HIS A 359 10.31 -14.31 0.68
C HIS A 359 9.17 -14.30 -0.34
N ILE A 360 8.28 -13.29 -0.35
CA ILE A 360 7.20 -13.20 -1.35
C ILE A 360 7.75 -13.18 -2.79
N PRO A 361 8.81 -12.42 -3.14
CA PRO A 361 9.40 -12.47 -4.49
C PRO A 361 9.96 -13.84 -4.89
N VAL A 362 10.44 -14.64 -3.93
CA VAL A 362 10.87 -16.02 -4.18
C VAL A 362 9.67 -16.88 -4.61
N VAL A 363 8.51 -16.68 -3.97
CA VAL A 363 7.25 -17.32 -4.37
C VAL A 363 6.81 -16.86 -5.76
N VAL A 364 6.93 -15.57 -6.09
CA VAL A 364 6.64 -15.08 -7.46
C VAL A 364 7.52 -15.80 -8.49
N GLY A 365 8.82 -15.96 -8.20
CA GLY A 365 9.70 -16.73 -9.09
C GLY A 365 9.36 -18.23 -9.14
N ALA A 366 8.86 -18.80 -8.04
CA ALA A 366 8.32 -20.16 -8.01
C ALA A 366 7.11 -20.31 -8.95
N GLN A 367 6.19 -19.34 -8.93
CA GLN A 367 5.04 -19.31 -9.84
C GLN A 367 5.48 -19.14 -11.30
N MET A 368 6.46 -18.28 -11.57
CA MET A 368 7.03 -18.13 -12.91
C MET A 368 7.68 -19.42 -13.40
N ARG A 369 8.33 -20.19 -12.51
CA ARG A 369 8.86 -21.52 -12.85
C ARG A 369 7.75 -22.45 -13.33
N TYR A 370 6.61 -22.49 -12.64
CA TYR A 370 5.45 -23.28 -13.10
C TYR A 370 5.00 -22.85 -14.50
N GLU A 371 4.91 -21.54 -14.78
CA GLU A 371 4.52 -21.05 -16.10
C GLU A 371 5.51 -21.45 -17.20
N ILE A 372 6.80 -21.52 -16.88
CA ILE A 372 7.88 -21.82 -17.81
C ILE A 372 8.08 -23.33 -18.02
N THR A 373 7.99 -24.13 -16.96
CA THR A 373 8.35 -25.55 -16.98
C THR A 373 7.14 -26.47 -16.97
N GLY A 374 6.00 -26.02 -16.47
CA GLY A 374 4.80 -26.83 -16.23
C GLY A 374 4.88 -27.72 -14.98
N ASP A 375 5.86 -27.52 -14.10
CA ASP A 375 6.02 -28.29 -12.86
C ASP A 375 4.93 -27.96 -11.83
N THR A 376 3.97 -28.87 -11.68
CA THR A 376 2.78 -28.68 -10.84
C THR A 376 3.11 -28.52 -9.36
N LEU A 377 4.25 -29.01 -8.88
CA LEU A 377 4.68 -28.76 -7.50
C LEU A 377 4.76 -27.26 -7.20
N TYR A 378 5.22 -26.47 -8.18
CA TYR A 378 5.39 -25.03 -8.03
C TYR A 378 4.07 -24.26 -8.17
N LYS A 379 3.06 -24.86 -8.83
CA LYS A 379 1.67 -24.38 -8.74
C LYS A 379 1.15 -24.53 -7.32
N ASP A 380 1.34 -25.71 -6.72
CA ASP A 380 0.86 -26.04 -5.38
C ASP A 380 1.54 -25.16 -4.31
N ILE A 381 2.86 -24.94 -4.42
CA ILE A 381 3.62 -24.01 -3.57
C ILE A 381 2.97 -22.61 -3.58
N GLY A 382 2.68 -22.06 -4.76
CA GLY A 382 2.08 -20.72 -4.89
C GLY A 382 0.67 -20.65 -4.29
N ALA A 383 -0.14 -21.69 -4.50
CA ALA A 383 -1.49 -21.77 -3.96
C ALA A 383 -1.49 -21.90 -2.43
N SER A 384 -0.71 -22.82 -1.87
CA SER A 384 -0.59 -23.01 -0.42
C SER A 384 -0.06 -21.76 0.29
N PHE A 385 0.92 -21.07 -0.31
CA PHE A 385 1.42 -19.81 0.23
C PHE A 385 0.32 -18.75 0.34
N MET A 386 -0.45 -18.56 -0.73
CA MET A 386 -1.57 -17.61 -0.75
C MET A 386 -2.62 -17.97 0.31
N ASP A 387 -2.94 -19.26 0.46
CA ASP A 387 -3.89 -19.75 1.45
C ASP A 387 -3.42 -19.50 2.89
N PHE A 388 -2.14 -19.73 3.19
CA PHE A 388 -1.56 -19.41 4.50
C PHE A 388 -1.67 -17.92 4.79
N VAL A 389 -1.14 -17.06 3.91
CA VAL A 389 -1.15 -15.61 4.14
C VAL A 389 -2.58 -15.09 4.33
N ASN A 390 -3.54 -15.51 3.49
CA ASN A 390 -4.92 -15.04 3.55
C ASN A 390 -5.70 -15.57 4.78
N SER A 391 -5.37 -16.78 5.26
CA SER A 391 -6.08 -17.41 6.38
C SER A 391 -5.53 -17.06 7.75
N SER A 392 -4.23 -16.71 7.86
CA SER A 392 -3.55 -16.54 9.15
C SER A 392 -2.72 -15.26 9.31
N HIS A 393 -2.34 -14.56 8.23
CA HIS A 393 -1.41 -13.42 8.29
C HIS A 393 -1.90 -12.14 7.60
N SER A 394 -3.15 -12.06 7.14
CA SER A 394 -3.68 -10.91 6.39
C SER A 394 -4.62 -10.05 7.23
N TYR A 395 -4.42 -8.74 7.17
CA TYR A 395 -5.35 -7.73 7.69
C TYR A 395 -6.50 -7.47 6.71
N ALA A 396 -7.50 -6.70 7.14
CA ALA A 396 -8.71 -6.40 6.37
C ALA A 396 -8.45 -5.57 5.10
N THR A 397 -7.30 -4.91 5.03
CA THR A 397 -6.78 -4.22 3.84
C THR A 397 -6.37 -5.19 2.73
N GLY A 398 -6.12 -6.47 3.05
CA GLY A 398 -5.44 -7.45 2.20
C GLY A 398 -3.92 -7.48 2.35
N GLY A 399 -3.34 -6.54 3.11
CA GLY A 399 -1.91 -6.49 3.45
C GLY A 399 -1.51 -7.49 4.53
N THR A 400 -0.20 -7.63 4.75
CA THR A 400 0.40 -8.55 5.72
C THR A 400 1.66 -7.94 6.33
N SER A 401 2.24 -8.61 7.31
CA SER A 401 3.46 -8.26 8.07
C SER A 401 3.30 -7.18 9.14
N VAL A 402 4.14 -7.29 10.17
CA VAL A 402 4.38 -6.29 11.21
C VAL A 402 5.89 -6.16 11.41
N SER A 403 6.39 -4.94 11.45
CA SER A 403 7.83 -4.63 11.49
C SER A 403 8.63 -5.33 10.39
N GLU A 404 8.03 -5.52 9.21
CA GLU A 404 8.57 -6.25 8.03
C GLU A 404 8.56 -7.79 8.11
N PHE A 405 8.08 -8.39 9.21
CA PHE A 405 8.06 -9.84 9.41
C PHE A 405 6.64 -10.39 9.49
N TRP A 406 6.48 -11.68 9.18
CA TRP A 406 5.28 -12.39 9.61
C TRP A 406 5.38 -12.73 11.10
N SER A 407 4.36 -12.38 11.88
CA SER A 407 4.18 -12.84 13.26
C SER A 407 3.63 -14.27 13.29
N ASP A 408 3.33 -14.78 14.47
CA ASP A 408 2.65 -16.06 14.61
C ASP A 408 1.28 -16.08 13.91
N PRO A 409 0.89 -17.23 13.31
CA PRO A 409 -0.35 -17.35 12.58
C PRO A 409 -1.55 -17.15 13.50
N LYS A 410 -2.56 -16.41 13.03
CA LYS A 410 -3.80 -16.13 13.78
C LYS A 410 -3.55 -15.43 15.13
N ARG A 411 -2.61 -14.47 15.16
CA ARG A 411 -2.29 -13.61 16.31
C ARG A 411 -2.35 -12.11 16.00
N LEU A 412 -3.09 -11.72 14.95
CA LEU A 412 -3.05 -10.34 14.45
C LEU A 412 -3.58 -9.29 15.44
N ALA A 413 -4.33 -9.69 16.47
CA ALA A 413 -4.75 -8.73 17.49
C ALA A 413 -3.55 -8.18 18.30
N ASP A 414 -2.47 -8.94 18.42
CA ASP A 414 -1.27 -8.51 19.15
C ASP A 414 -0.41 -7.52 18.34
N THR A 415 -0.65 -7.38 17.04
CA THR A 415 0.23 -6.64 16.12
C THR A 415 -0.26 -5.23 15.80
N LEU A 416 -1.54 -4.93 16.06
CA LEU A 416 -2.19 -3.64 15.75
C LEU A 416 -1.43 -2.43 16.33
N SER A 417 -0.58 -1.81 15.50
CA SER A 417 0.40 -0.81 15.88
C SER A 417 0.63 0.22 14.77
N THR A 418 1.81 0.85 14.75
CA THR A 418 2.22 1.81 13.71
C THR A 418 3.13 1.19 12.65
N GLU A 419 3.70 0.01 12.92
CA GLU A 419 4.64 -0.68 12.03
C GLU A 419 3.99 -1.87 11.31
N ASP A 420 2.71 -1.75 10.98
CA ASP A 420 1.97 -2.78 10.24
C ASP A 420 2.07 -2.56 8.73
N GLU A 421 1.94 -3.66 7.98
CA GLU A 421 1.72 -3.65 6.53
C GLU A 421 2.77 -2.88 5.74
N GLU A 422 3.98 -3.43 5.63
CA GLU A 422 4.96 -2.93 4.66
C GLU A 422 4.35 -2.96 3.25
N SER A 423 4.34 -1.81 2.57
CA SER A 423 3.68 -1.69 1.26
C SER A 423 4.26 -2.60 0.16
N CYS A 424 5.57 -2.93 0.22
CA CYS A 424 6.19 -3.87 -0.71
C CYS A 424 5.56 -5.26 -0.66
N THR A 425 5.13 -5.71 0.53
CA THR A 425 4.51 -7.03 0.70
C THR A 425 3.19 -7.08 -0.06
N THR A 426 2.38 -6.02 0.03
CA THR A 426 1.13 -5.89 -0.73
C THR A 426 1.40 -5.89 -2.23
N TYR A 427 2.40 -5.13 -2.71
CA TYR A 427 2.79 -5.12 -4.12
C TYR A 427 3.15 -6.52 -4.64
N ASN A 428 3.95 -7.29 -3.89
CA ASN A 428 4.35 -8.63 -4.31
C ASN A 428 3.22 -9.66 -4.16
N MET A 429 2.36 -9.53 -3.14
CA MET A 429 1.17 -10.37 -3.01
C MET A 429 0.16 -10.17 -4.15
N LEU A 430 0.05 -8.95 -4.69
CA LEU A 430 -0.75 -8.70 -5.90
C LEU A 430 -0.21 -9.49 -7.10
N LYS A 431 1.11 -9.67 -7.24
CA LYS A 431 1.68 -10.55 -8.27
C LYS A 431 1.29 -12.01 -8.02
N VAL A 432 1.40 -12.47 -6.77
CA VAL A 432 1.04 -13.85 -6.39
C VAL A 432 -0.40 -14.18 -6.75
N SER A 433 -1.32 -13.32 -6.32
CA SER A 433 -2.75 -13.41 -6.63
C SER A 433 -3.03 -13.39 -8.13
N ARG A 434 -2.31 -12.54 -8.88
CA ARG A 434 -2.48 -12.41 -10.33
C ARG A 434 -2.05 -13.66 -11.11
N HIS A 435 -0.93 -14.28 -10.75
CA HIS A 435 -0.53 -15.56 -11.32
C HIS A 435 -1.58 -16.65 -11.07
N LEU A 436 -2.06 -16.78 -9.82
CA LEU A 436 -3.08 -17.75 -9.47
C LEU A 436 -4.38 -17.52 -10.26
N PHE A 437 -4.83 -16.26 -10.37
CA PHE A 437 -6.00 -15.92 -11.18
C PHE A 437 -5.81 -16.33 -12.65
N ARG A 438 -4.64 -16.09 -13.24
CA ARG A 438 -4.36 -16.48 -14.63
C ARG A 438 -4.47 -17.98 -14.86
N TRP A 439 -4.12 -18.79 -13.86
CA TRP A 439 -4.14 -20.25 -13.98
C TRP A 439 -5.51 -20.85 -13.70
N THR A 440 -6.22 -20.34 -12.70
CA THR A 440 -7.43 -20.98 -12.17
C THR A 440 -8.72 -20.27 -12.54
N LYS A 441 -8.63 -18.97 -12.87
CA LYS A 441 -9.77 -18.07 -13.07
C LYS A 441 -10.67 -17.95 -11.84
N GLU A 442 -10.18 -18.37 -10.67
CA GLU A 442 -10.95 -18.36 -9.44
C GLU A 442 -11.16 -16.95 -8.93
N MET A 443 -12.42 -16.63 -8.60
CA MET A 443 -12.81 -15.28 -8.24
C MET A 443 -12.15 -14.81 -6.93
N ALA A 444 -11.83 -15.73 -6.02
CA ALA A 444 -11.16 -15.41 -4.77
C ALA A 444 -9.85 -14.61 -4.98
N TYR A 445 -9.12 -14.90 -6.06
CA TYR A 445 -7.90 -14.17 -6.40
C TYR A 445 -8.20 -12.78 -6.97
N ALA A 446 -9.23 -12.64 -7.81
CA ALA A 446 -9.68 -11.32 -8.29
C ALA A 446 -10.22 -10.44 -7.14
N ASP A 447 -10.93 -11.06 -6.18
CA ASP A 447 -11.47 -10.42 -4.98
C ASP A 447 -10.36 -9.96 -4.04
N TYR A 448 -9.33 -10.78 -3.83
CA TYR A 448 -8.13 -10.40 -3.10
C TYR A 448 -7.43 -9.22 -3.77
N TYR A 449 -7.25 -9.28 -5.10
CA TYR A 449 -6.61 -8.21 -5.87
C TYR A 449 -7.37 -6.88 -5.71
N GLU A 450 -8.70 -6.89 -5.84
CA GLU A 450 -9.54 -5.70 -5.63
C GLU A 450 -9.33 -5.11 -4.23
N ARG A 451 -9.35 -5.97 -3.19
CA ARG A 451 -9.17 -5.57 -1.79
C ARG A 451 -7.81 -4.92 -1.56
N ALA A 452 -6.73 -5.62 -1.92
CA ALA A 452 -5.36 -5.17 -1.68
C ALA A 452 -4.99 -3.93 -2.52
N LEU A 453 -5.48 -3.83 -3.76
CA LEU A 453 -5.32 -2.63 -4.58
C LEU A 453 -6.05 -1.42 -3.98
N THR A 454 -7.32 -1.60 -3.61
CA THR A 454 -8.19 -0.50 -3.15
C THR A 454 -7.77 0.02 -1.78
N ASN A 455 -7.40 -0.88 -0.86
CA ASN A 455 -7.18 -0.51 0.54
C ASN A 455 -5.70 -0.46 0.92
N GLY A 456 -4.87 -1.33 0.35
CA GLY A 456 -3.42 -1.30 0.55
C GLY A 456 -2.75 -0.27 -0.37
N VAL A 457 -2.74 -0.53 -1.68
CA VAL A 457 -1.96 0.28 -2.64
C VAL A 457 -2.47 1.72 -2.75
N LEU A 458 -3.77 1.96 -2.95
CA LEU A 458 -4.25 3.34 -3.07
C LEU A 458 -4.11 4.16 -1.79
N SER A 459 -3.88 3.53 -0.64
CA SER A 459 -3.73 4.22 0.65
C SER A 459 -2.33 4.77 0.91
N ILE A 460 -1.31 4.34 0.16
CA ILE A 460 0.10 4.67 0.47
C ILE A 460 0.60 5.99 -0.14
N GLN A 461 -0.09 6.57 -1.12
CA GLN A 461 0.27 7.85 -1.74
C GLN A 461 -0.43 9.01 -1.03
N ARG A 462 0.30 10.07 -0.69
CA ARG A 462 -0.26 11.24 0.02
C ARG A 462 -1.04 12.16 -0.91
N GLY A 463 -2.30 11.84 -1.15
CA GLY A 463 -3.19 12.70 -1.94
C GLY A 463 -2.66 12.96 -3.35
N ARG A 464 -2.26 14.20 -3.65
CA ARG A 464 -1.71 14.61 -4.95
C ARG A 464 -0.29 15.18 -4.82
N GLU A 465 0.42 14.85 -3.76
CA GLU A 465 1.81 15.26 -3.55
C GLU A 465 2.73 14.26 -4.28
N PRO A 466 3.38 14.64 -5.40
CA PRO A 466 4.24 13.71 -6.13
C PRO A 466 5.41 13.26 -5.25
N GLY A 467 5.68 11.96 -5.20
CA GLY A 467 6.84 11.43 -4.46
C GLY A 467 6.71 11.43 -2.95
N VAL A 468 5.49 11.53 -2.41
CA VAL A 468 5.23 11.43 -0.96
C VAL A 468 4.40 10.18 -0.69
N MET A 469 5.08 9.14 -0.21
CA MET A 469 4.50 7.84 0.10
C MET A 469 4.95 7.33 1.47
N ILE A 470 4.16 6.44 2.08
CA ILE A 470 4.52 5.73 3.33
C ILE A 470 5.24 4.41 3.06
N TYR A 471 5.95 3.93 4.08
CA TYR A 471 6.54 2.59 4.11
C TYR A 471 5.57 1.57 4.70
N MET A 472 5.12 1.84 5.93
CA MET A 472 4.15 1.05 6.70
C MET A 472 2.76 1.68 6.62
N LEU A 473 1.70 0.86 6.63
CA LEU A 473 0.31 1.30 6.73
C LEU A 473 -0.26 0.92 8.11
N PRO A 474 -0.23 1.84 9.10
CA PRO A 474 -0.64 1.59 10.48
C PRO A 474 -2.05 0.98 10.62
N GLN A 475 -2.18 -0.05 11.45
CA GLN A 475 -3.47 -0.70 11.76
C GLN A 475 -3.94 -0.45 13.20
N GLY A 476 -3.09 0.11 14.04
CA GLY A 476 -3.39 0.42 15.44
C GLY A 476 -4.54 1.41 15.63
N PRO A 477 -5.31 1.31 16.73
CA PRO A 477 -6.40 2.23 17.01
C PRO A 477 -5.88 3.64 17.26
N GLY A 478 -6.54 4.63 16.67
CA GLY A 478 -6.20 6.04 16.83
C GLY A 478 -4.92 6.51 16.13
N GLN A 479 -4.31 5.65 15.31
CA GLN A 479 -3.05 5.94 14.63
C GLN A 479 -3.27 6.73 13.34
N SER A 480 -2.17 7.23 12.77
CA SER A 480 -2.17 8.01 11.53
C SER A 480 -1.06 7.50 10.62
N LYS A 481 -1.27 7.57 9.30
CA LYS A 481 -0.27 7.12 8.30
C LYS A 481 1.06 7.85 8.47
N GLY A 482 1.04 9.08 8.96
CA GLY A 482 2.24 9.89 9.21
C GLY A 482 2.99 9.56 10.51
N ARG A 483 2.56 8.57 11.31
CA ARG A 483 3.10 8.28 12.65
C ARG A 483 3.85 6.94 12.78
N SER A 484 4.17 6.27 11.68
CA SER A 484 5.14 5.16 11.70
C SER A 484 6.57 5.71 11.86
N TYR A 485 7.53 4.81 12.12
CA TYR A 485 8.95 5.09 12.19
C TYR A 485 9.46 5.88 10.98
N HIS A 486 8.97 5.52 9.79
CA HIS A 486 9.30 6.19 8.53
C HIS A 486 8.42 7.43 8.27
N GLY A 487 7.17 7.41 8.72
CA GLY A 487 6.16 8.41 8.39
C GLY A 487 5.98 8.57 6.87
N TRP A 488 5.66 9.78 6.44
CA TRP A 488 5.68 10.15 5.02
C TRP A 488 7.10 10.41 4.57
N GLY A 489 7.54 9.73 3.51
CA GLY A 489 8.84 10.01 2.93
C GLY A 489 8.88 11.34 2.15
N THR A 490 10.02 11.60 1.53
CA THR A 490 10.32 12.83 0.81
C THR A 490 10.69 12.55 -0.64
N GLN A 491 10.56 13.58 -1.49
CA GLN A 491 10.82 13.48 -2.92
C GLN A 491 12.26 13.09 -3.28
N PHE A 492 13.25 13.43 -2.45
CA PHE A 492 14.66 13.35 -2.83
C PHE A 492 15.59 12.71 -1.78
N ASP A 493 15.06 12.27 -0.63
CA ASP A 493 15.90 11.80 0.48
C ASP A 493 15.37 10.53 1.17
N SER A 494 14.31 9.89 0.66
CA SER A 494 13.79 8.62 1.21
C SER A 494 14.31 7.40 0.47
N PHE A 495 13.83 7.18 -0.77
CA PHE A 495 14.22 6.07 -1.65
C PHE A 495 14.24 4.68 -1.00
N TRP A 496 13.32 4.40 -0.08
CA TRP A 496 13.20 3.09 0.54
C TRP A 496 12.73 2.01 -0.47
N CYS A 497 12.75 0.72 -0.09
CA CYS A 497 12.18 -0.35 -0.93
C CYS A 497 10.71 -0.04 -1.32
N CYS A 498 9.92 0.48 -0.37
CA CYS A 498 8.53 0.90 -0.57
C CYS A 498 8.37 2.07 -1.56
N TYR A 499 9.39 2.92 -1.69
CA TYR A 499 9.39 3.94 -2.75
C TYR A 499 9.52 3.29 -4.12
N GLY A 500 10.39 2.30 -4.26
CA GLY A 500 10.57 1.54 -5.50
C GLY A 500 9.32 0.78 -5.93
N THR A 501 8.73 -0.01 -5.04
CA THR A 501 7.49 -0.75 -5.34
C THR A 501 6.28 0.17 -5.49
N GLY A 502 6.23 1.29 -4.74
CA GLY A 502 5.20 2.31 -4.86
C GLY A 502 5.15 2.92 -6.26
N ILE A 503 6.30 3.40 -6.78
CA ILE A 503 6.34 3.98 -8.13
C ILE A 503 5.97 2.98 -9.22
N GLU A 504 6.27 1.68 -9.05
CA GLU A 504 5.83 0.66 -9.99
C GLU A 504 4.32 0.41 -9.92
N SER A 505 3.76 0.32 -8.71
CA SER A 505 2.34 0.08 -8.47
C SER A 505 1.47 1.14 -9.15
N PHE A 506 1.78 2.42 -8.93
CA PHE A 506 1.04 3.54 -9.52
C PHE A 506 1.27 3.70 -11.03
N SER A 507 2.33 3.08 -11.58
CA SER A 507 2.60 3.07 -13.03
C SER A 507 1.79 2.02 -13.79
N LYS A 508 1.22 1.04 -13.10
CA LYS A 508 0.59 -0.14 -13.70
C LYS A 508 -0.84 -0.43 -13.23
N LEU A 509 -1.55 0.57 -12.70
CA LEU A 509 -2.92 0.43 -12.17
C LEU A 509 -3.96 -0.15 -13.19
N GLY A 510 -3.63 -0.19 -14.49
CA GLY A 510 -4.44 -0.82 -15.53
C GLY A 510 -4.12 -2.29 -15.85
N ASP A 511 -3.06 -2.88 -15.28
CA ASP A 511 -2.48 -4.17 -15.71
C ASP A 511 -3.30 -5.42 -15.35
N SER A 512 -4.31 -5.23 -14.50
CA SER A 512 -5.12 -6.31 -13.92
C SER A 512 -6.62 -6.00 -13.99
N ILE A 513 -7.02 -5.08 -14.86
CA ILE A 513 -8.45 -4.84 -15.16
C ILE A 513 -8.98 -5.94 -16.08
N TYR A 514 -8.18 -6.32 -17.08
CA TYR A 514 -8.56 -7.21 -18.17
C TYR A 514 -7.56 -8.36 -18.33
N PHE A 515 -8.05 -9.56 -18.60
CA PHE A 515 -7.26 -10.72 -18.99
C PHE A 515 -7.88 -11.39 -20.21
N GLU A 516 -7.08 -11.83 -21.17
CA GLU A 516 -7.59 -12.45 -22.40
C GLU A 516 -7.35 -13.97 -22.42
N GLU A 517 -8.34 -14.69 -22.90
CA GLU A 517 -8.23 -16.10 -23.25
C GLU A 517 -8.19 -16.20 -24.77
N LEU A 518 -7.11 -16.79 -25.31
CA LEU A 518 -7.00 -17.02 -26.74
C LEU A 518 -7.73 -18.29 -27.15
N GLY A 519 -8.23 -18.29 -28.39
CA GLY A 519 -8.91 -19.43 -28.97
C GLY A 519 -9.65 -19.00 -30.24
N SER A 520 -10.36 -19.95 -30.86
CA SER A 520 -11.18 -19.68 -32.05
C SER A 520 -12.23 -18.59 -31.81
N ASN A 521 -12.73 -18.52 -30.58
CA ASN A 521 -13.55 -17.43 -30.06
C ASN A 521 -12.84 -16.85 -28.84
N PRO A 522 -12.11 -15.73 -28.95
CA PRO A 522 -11.36 -15.22 -27.81
C PRO A 522 -12.29 -14.74 -26.69
N GLY A 523 -11.86 -14.92 -25.45
CA GLY A 523 -12.56 -14.47 -24.25
C GLY A 523 -11.84 -13.28 -23.61
N LEU A 524 -12.59 -12.35 -23.03
CA LEU A 524 -12.07 -11.27 -22.19
C LEU A 524 -12.67 -11.36 -20.79
N TYR A 525 -11.83 -11.48 -19.79
CA TYR A 525 -12.19 -11.45 -18.38
C TYR A 525 -12.00 -10.04 -17.85
N ILE A 526 -13.09 -9.42 -17.40
CA ILE A 526 -13.12 -8.08 -16.81
C ILE A 526 -13.28 -8.27 -15.31
N ILE A 527 -12.18 -8.13 -14.57
CA ILE A 527 -12.13 -8.50 -13.13
C ILE A 527 -12.11 -7.31 -12.19
N GLN A 528 -11.72 -6.12 -12.66
CA GLN A 528 -11.78 -4.89 -11.88
C GLN A 528 -12.74 -3.90 -12.53
N PHE A 529 -13.57 -3.25 -11.70
CA PHE A 529 -14.46 -2.18 -12.13
C PHE A 529 -13.79 -0.82 -12.00
N ILE A 530 -12.80 -0.60 -12.86
CA ILE A 530 -11.99 0.63 -12.91
C ILE A 530 -12.31 1.38 -14.21
N PRO A 531 -12.77 2.66 -14.15
CA PRO A 531 -13.03 3.48 -15.33
C PRO A 531 -11.84 3.50 -16.29
N SER A 532 -12.03 2.96 -17.49
CA SER A 532 -10.95 2.78 -18.46
C SER A 532 -11.47 2.54 -19.88
N SER A 533 -10.67 2.89 -20.89
CA SER A 533 -10.84 2.41 -22.25
C SER A 533 -9.82 1.33 -22.59
N PHE A 534 -10.24 0.29 -23.31
CA PHE A 534 -9.37 -0.82 -23.71
C PHE A 534 -9.52 -1.16 -25.19
N ASN A 535 -8.41 -1.09 -25.93
CA ASN A 535 -8.32 -1.55 -27.31
C ASN A 535 -8.10 -3.07 -27.38
N TRP A 536 -9.18 -3.84 -27.33
CA TRP A 536 -9.09 -5.29 -27.38
C TRP A 536 -8.87 -5.80 -28.82
N LYS A 537 -7.60 -5.87 -29.20
CA LYS A 537 -7.17 -6.31 -30.54
C LYS A 537 -7.67 -7.71 -30.91
N SER A 538 -7.55 -8.66 -29.98
CA SER A 538 -8.02 -10.04 -30.19
C SER A 538 -9.53 -10.09 -30.37
N GLY A 539 -10.32 -9.24 -29.71
CA GLY A 539 -11.77 -9.17 -29.93
C GLY A 539 -12.22 -8.35 -31.13
N GLY A 540 -11.32 -7.55 -31.73
CA GLY A 540 -11.67 -6.59 -32.79
C GLY A 540 -12.58 -5.46 -32.31
N ILE A 541 -12.49 -5.09 -31.02
CA ILE A 541 -13.33 -4.04 -30.40
C ILE A 541 -12.51 -3.10 -29.51
N MET A 542 -12.99 -1.88 -29.36
CA MET A 542 -12.65 -0.94 -28.31
C MET A 542 -13.77 -0.98 -27.24
N LEU A 543 -13.38 -1.15 -25.99
CA LEU A 543 -14.28 -1.12 -24.83
C LEU A 543 -14.10 0.20 -24.09
N ASN A 544 -15.21 0.84 -23.72
CA ASN A 544 -15.19 1.96 -22.78
C ASN A 544 -15.97 1.57 -21.52
N GLN A 545 -15.23 1.30 -20.45
CA GLN A 545 -15.75 0.97 -19.14
C GLN A 545 -15.95 2.25 -18.32
N LYS A 546 -17.20 2.54 -17.98
CA LYS A 546 -17.58 3.65 -17.09
C LYS A 546 -18.11 3.08 -15.78
N VAL A 547 -17.68 3.66 -14.67
CA VAL A 547 -18.16 3.30 -13.34
C VAL A 547 -18.62 4.58 -12.66
N ARG A 548 -19.88 4.62 -12.23
CA ARG A 548 -20.37 5.79 -11.50
C ARG A 548 -19.76 5.83 -10.10
N PRO A 549 -19.41 7.02 -9.58
CA PRO A 549 -18.86 7.15 -8.23
C PRO A 549 -19.79 6.53 -7.17
N VAL A 550 -19.24 5.58 -6.43
CA VAL A 550 -19.92 4.91 -5.32
C VAL A 550 -20.15 5.91 -4.19
N ASN A 551 -21.32 5.84 -3.57
CA ASN A 551 -21.67 6.68 -2.43
C ASN A 551 -22.52 5.91 -1.42
N SER A 552 -22.62 6.41 -0.19
CA SER A 552 -23.27 5.70 0.91
C SER A 552 -24.80 5.72 0.88
N TRP A 553 -25.44 6.67 0.18
CA TRP A 553 -26.90 6.83 0.15
C TRP A 553 -27.60 6.19 -1.06
N ASP A 554 -26.89 5.92 -2.15
CA ASP A 554 -27.34 5.10 -3.29
C ASP A 554 -26.45 3.86 -3.33
N PRO A 555 -26.81 2.78 -2.61
CA PRO A 555 -25.95 1.64 -2.34
C PRO A 555 -25.86 0.69 -3.54
N TYR A 556 -25.42 1.22 -4.68
CA TYR A 556 -25.19 0.46 -5.91
C TYR A 556 -23.87 0.84 -6.57
N VAL A 557 -23.13 -0.17 -7.02
CA VAL A 557 -22.08 0.00 -8.02
C VAL A 557 -22.73 -0.09 -9.39
N GLN A 558 -22.59 0.98 -10.19
CA GLN A 558 -23.15 1.06 -11.53
C GLN A 558 -22.02 1.09 -12.55
N VAL A 559 -21.93 0.03 -13.35
CA VAL A 559 -20.93 -0.17 -14.40
C VAL A 559 -21.64 -0.16 -15.74
N SER A 560 -21.08 0.52 -16.74
CA SER A 560 -21.53 0.43 -18.13
C SER A 560 -20.35 0.23 -19.05
N LEU A 561 -20.46 -0.72 -19.97
CA LEU A 561 -19.51 -0.97 -21.03
C LEU A 561 -20.13 -0.55 -22.37
N ASP A 562 -19.51 0.43 -23.02
CA ASP A 562 -19.83 0.77 -24.40
C ASP A 562 -18.84 0.04 -25.31
N ILE A 563 -19.36 -0.67 -26.32
CA ILE A 563 -18.56 -1.53 -27.21
C ILE A 563 -18.54 -0.94 -28.62
N PHE A 564 -17.33 -0.76 -29.16
CA PHE A 564 -17.12 -0.19 -30.49
C PHE A 564 -16.25 -1.11 -31.34
N PRO A 565 -16.75 -1.70 -32.43
CA PRO A 565 -15.94 -2.40 -33.39
C PRO A 565 -14.79 -1.54 -33.94
N ASN A 566 -13.58 -2.10 -34.00
CA ASN A 566 -12.41 -1.43 -34.58
C ASN A 566 -11.94 -2.08 -35.91
N GLN A 567 -12.65 -3.12 -36.38
CA GLN A 567 -12.36 -3.84 -37.62
C GLN A 567 -13.62 -4.11 -38.43
N SER A 568 -13.48 -4.22 -39.76
CA SER A 568 -14.58 -4.49 -40.70
C SER A 568 -15.20 -5.87 -40.53
N THR A 569 -14.42 -6.85 -40.08
CA THR A 569 -14.85 -8.23 -39.83
C THR A 569 -14.61 -8.56 -38.36
N ILE A 570 -15.69 -8.65 -37.59
CA ILE A 570 -15.64 -8.95 -36.16
C ILE A 570 -15.82 -10.46 -35.98
N GLN A 571 -14.90 -11.08 -35.27
CA GLN A 571 -15.04 -12.48 -34.87
C GLN A 571 -15.93 -12.64 -33.66
N ILE A 572 -16.52 -13.83 -33.50
CA ILE A 572 -17.30 -14.16 -32.30
C ILE A 572 -16.34 -14.15 -31.12
N SER A 573 -16.71 -13.46 -30.04
CA SER A 573 -15.89 -13.37 -28.83
C SER A 573 -16.77 -13.27 -27.58
N THR A 574 -16.18 -13.55 -26.43
CA THR A 574 -16.90 -13.62 -25.14
C THR A 574 -16.41 -12.54 -24.20
N LEU A 575 -17.33 -11.78 -23.59
CA LEU A 575 -17.03 -10.95 -22.43
C LEU A 575 -17.47 -11.67 -21.15
N ASN A 576 -16.55 -11.83 -20.20
CA ASN A 576 -16.77 -12.43 -18.88
C ASN A 576 -16.62 -11.34 -17.82
N LEU A 577 -17.74 -10.85 -17.28
CA LEU A 577 -17.74 -9.81 -16.25
C LEU A 577 -17.83 -10.44 -14.86
N ARG A 578 -16.89 -10.10 -13.97
CA ARG A 578 -16.94 -10.57 -12.58
C ARG A 578 -18.23 -10.12 -11.91
N ILE A 579 -18.91 -11.03 -11.20
CA ILE A 579 -19.92 -10.69 -10.20
C ILE A 579 -19.27 -10.82 -8.81
N PRO A 580 -18.89 -9.71 -8.15
CA PRO A 580 -18.10 -9.74 -6.92
C PRO A 580 -18.77 -10.47 -5.77
N PHE A 581 -18.01 -11.11 -4.88
CA PHE A 581 -18.58 -11.82 -3.72
C PHE A 581 -19.37 -10.90 -2.77
N TRP A 582 -19.04 -9.61 -2.73
CA TRP A 582 -19.66 -8.63 -1.82
C TRP A 582 -21.04 -8.14 -2.30
N THR A 583 -21.48 -8.46 -3.53
CA THR A 583 -22.79 -8.06 -4.06
C THR A 583 -23.90 -9.05 -3.69
N SER A 584 -25.16 -8.64 -3.86
CA SER A 584 -26.34 -9.53 -3.79
C SER A 584 -27.07 -9.62 -5.14
N LEU A 585 -27.74 -10.76 -5.38
CA LEU A 585 -28.69 -10.90 -6.49
C LEU A 585 -29.96 -10.08 -6.25
N ASN A 586 -30.36 -9.92 -4.99
CA ASN A 586 -31.56 -9.16 -4.66
C ASN A 586 -31.33 -7.67 -4.95
N GLY A 587 -32.08 -7.11 -5.90
CA GLY A 587 -31.91 -5.75 -6.38
C GLY A 587 -30.79 -5.57 -7.41
N GLY A 588 -30.04 -6.64 -7.73
CA GLY A 588 -29.07 -6.67 -8.82
C GLY A 588 -29.75 -6.67 -10.18
N LYS A 589 -29.22 -5.90 -11.12
CA LYS A 589 -29.73 -5.83 -12.50
C LYS A 589 -28.59 -5.82 -13.50
N GLY A 590 -28.69 -6.68 -14.51
CA GLY A 590 -27.87 -6.61 -15.72
C GLY A 590 -28.75 -6.25 -16.90
N THR A 591 -28.26 -5.43 -17.81
CA THR A 591 -28.94 -5.18 -19.09
C THR A 591 -27.98 -5.22 -20.25
N PHE A 592 -28.40 -5.81 -21.36
CA PHE A 592 -27.70 -5.78 -22.63
C PHE A 592 -28.62 -5.18 -23.69
N ASN A 593 -28.21 -4.09 -24.32
CA ASN A 593 -29.03 -3.35 -25.29
C ASN A 593 -30.44 -3.01 -24.77
N ALA A 594 -30.52 -2.63 -23.49
CA ALA A 594 -31.74 -2.37 -22.73
C ALA A 594 -32.63 -3.59 -22.42
N GLU A 595 -32.26 -4.79 -22.84
CA GLU A 595 -32.92 -6.04 -22.43
C GLU A 595 -32.31 -6.56 -21.12
N GLU A 596 -33.14 -7.09 -20.23
CA GLU A 596 -32.70 -7.59 -18.92
C GLU A 596 -31.94 -8.92 -19.04
N LEU A 597 -30.83 -9.02 -18.33
CA LEU A 597 -30.01 -10.23 -18.23
C LEU A 597 -30.21 -10.89 -16.87
N SER A 598 -30.21 -12.23 -16.86
CA SER A 598 -30.09 -12.99 -15.62
C SER A 598 -28.66 -12.88 -15.10
N LEU A 599 -28.50 -12.35 -13.89
CA LEU A 599 -27.21 -12.29 -13.20
C LEU A 599 -26.91 -13.65 -12.57
N PRO A 600 -25.69 -14.20 -12.77
CA PRO A 600 -25.26 -15.40 -12.06
C PRO A 600 -24.91 -15.09 -10.61
N SER A 601 -24.80 -16.12 -9.77
CA SER A 601 -24.50 -15.97 -8.34
C SER A 601 -23.20 -15.18 -8.09
N PRO A 602 -23.13 -14.37 -7.01
CA PRO A 602 -21.88 -13.74 -6.56
C PRO A 602 -20.73 -14.74 -6.48
N GLY A 603 -19.52 -14.32 -6.86
CA GLY A 603 -18.34 -15.18 -6.97
C GLY A 603 -18.20 -15.90 -8.33
N SER A 604 -18.96 -15.48 -9.36
CA SER A 604 -18.93 -16.07 -10.71
C SER A 604 -18.83 -15.01 -11.81
N PHE A 605 -18.79 -15.44 -13.08
CA PHE A 605 -18.75 -14.55 -14.24
C PHE A 605 -20.09 -14.50 -14.97
N LEU A 606 -20.55 -13.28 -15.31
CA LEU A 606 -21.56 -13.08 -16.34
C LEU A 606 -20.88 -13.13 -17.71
N SER A 607 -21.17 -14.18 -18.47
CA SER A 607 -20.58 -14.43 -19.79
C SER A 607 -21.56 -14.09 -20.92
N ILE A 608 -21.10 -13.30 -21.89
CA ILE A 608 -21.86 -12.95 -23.09
C ILE A 608 -21.00 -13.21 -24.32
N THR A 609 -21.43 -14.13 -25.17
CA THR A 609 -20.73 -14.50 -26.41
C THR A 609 -21.50 -13.98 -27.61
N LYS A 610 -20.86 -13.15 -28.43
CA LYS A 610 -21.49 -12.55 -29.61
C LYS A 610 -20.47 -12.12 -30.66
N LYS A 611 -20.98 -11.81 -31.84
CA LYS A 611 -20.37 -10.86 -32.76
C LYS A 611 -20.83 -9.44 -32.36
N TRP A 612 -19.91 -8.65 -31.83
CA TRP A 612 -20.19 -7.32 -31.30
C TRP A 612 -20.55 -6.30 -32.38
N SER A 613 -21.29 -5.26 -32.02
CA SER A 613 -21.70 -4.16 -32.91
C SER A 613 -21.58 -2.82 -32.19
N SER A 614 -21.52 -1.70 -32.93
CA SER A 614 -21.33 -0.35 -32.35
C SER A 614 -22.48 0.12 -31.46
N ASN A 615 -23.63 -0.55 -31.51
CA ASN A 615 -24.79 -0.24 -30.67
C ASN A 615 -24.83 -1.13 -29.42
N ASP A 616 -23.88 -2.05 -29.25
CA ASP A 616 -23.86 -2.95 -28.11
C ASP A 616 -23.43 -2.18 -26.85
N SER A 617 -24.26 -2.28 -25.82
CA SER A 617 -23.99 -1.71 -24.50
C SER A 617 -24.43 -2.69 -23.43
N LEU A 618 -23.58 -2.87 -22.42
CA LEU A 618 -23.81 -3.72 -21.27
C LEU A 618 -23.81 -2.85 -20.01
N ALA A 619 -24.82 -2.95 -19.16
CA ALA A 619 -24.86 -2.26 -17.89
C ALA A 619 -25.10 -3.22 -16.73
N LEU A 620 -24.36 -3.02 -15.64
CA LEU A 620 -24.55 -3.71 -14.37
C LEU A 620 -24.91 -2.68 -13.30
N LYS A 621 -25.95 -2.98 -12.52
CA LYS A 621 -26.29 -2.29 -11.28
C LYS A 621 -26.23 -3.33 -10.17
N LEU A 622 -25.14 -3.30 -9.40
CA LEU A 622 -24.82 -4.28 -8.37
C LEU A 622 -25.04 -3.68 -6.98
N PRO A 623 -25.91 -4.25 -6.13
CA PRO A 623 -26.07 -3.84 -4.74
C PRO A 623 -24.73 -3.92 -3.99
N ILE A 624 -24.42 -2.89 -3.23
CA ILE A 624 -23.25 -2.85 -2.35
C ILE A 624 -23.72 -2.65 -0.91
N SER A 625 -23.24 -3.47 0.02
CA SER A 625 -23.67 -3.46 1.42
C SER A 625 -22.51 -3.30 2.38
N LEU A 626 -22.85 -2.88 3.60
CA LEU A 626 -21.94 -2.94 4.73
C LEU A 626 -21.76 -4.39 5.19
N ARG A 627 -20.54 -4.72 5.62
CA ARG A 627 -20.19 -6.00 6.23
C ARG A 627 -19.10 -5.78 7.28
N THR A 628 -19.00 -6.71 8.23
CA THR A 628 -17.86 -6.77 9.14
C THR A 628 -16.94 -7.92 8.79
N GLU A 629 -15.68 -7.81 9.20
CA GLU A 629 -14.67 -8.84 9.03
C GLU A 629 -13.88 -8.96 10.33
N ALA A 630 -13.95 -10.12 10.99
CA ALA A 630 -13.19 -10.37 12.20
C ALA A 630 -11.68 -10.34 11.92
N ILE A 631 -10.93 -9.82 12.88
CA ILE A 631 -9.47 -9.94 12.85
C ILE A 631 -9.06 -11.42 12.79
N LYS A 632 -7.97 -11.73 12.09
CA LYS A 632 -7.46 -13.11 12.01
C LYS A 632 -6.77 -13.47 13.34
N ASP A 633 -7.58 -13.80 14.33
CA ASP A 633 -7.16 -14.24 15.65
C ASP A 633 -8.02 -15.41 16.12
N ASP A 634 -7.41 -16.44 16.70
CA ASP A 634 -8.12 -17.64 17.17
C ASP A 634 -8.51 -17.61 18.65
N ARG A 635 -8.07 -16.57 19.39
CA ARG A 635 -8.42 -16.35 20.80
C ARG A 635 -9.80 -15.74 20.92
N SER A 636 -10.62 -16.28 21.82
CA SER A 636 -12.01 -15.86 21.99
C SER A 636 -12.13 -14.43 22.54
N GLU A 637 -11.17 -13.96 23.33
CA GLU A 637 -11.15 -12.60 23.87
C GLU A 637 -11.04 -11.51 22.79
N TYR A 638 -10.52 -11.84 21.60
CA TYR A 638 -10.43 -10.92 20.46
C TYR A 638 -11.54 -11.12 19.42
N GLY A 639 -12.49 -12.02 19.66
CA GLY A 639 -13.58 -12.34 18.72
C GLY A 639 -14.53 -11.17 18.42
N SER A 640 -14.54 -10.14 19.27
CA SER A 640 -15.29 -8.90 19.06
C SER A 640 -14.54 -7.85 18.22
N ILE A 641 -13.25 -8.05 17.93
CA ILE A 641 -12.46 -7.12 17.11
C ILE A 641 -12.78 -7.34 15.64
N GLN A 642 -13.42 -6.37 15.01
CA GLN A 642 -13.88 -6.45 13.63
C GLN A 642 -13.60 -5.16 12.86
N ALA A 643 -13.21 -5.31 11.60
CA ALA A 643 -13.18 -4.22 10.63
C ALA A 643 -14.55 -4.04 9.96
N ILE A 644 -14.85 -2.84 9.47
CA ILE A 644 -16.10 -2.53 8.76
C ILE A 644 -15.76 -2.21 7.30
N LEU A 645 -16.47 -2.85 6.37
CA LEU A 645 -16.30 -2.62 4.93
C LEU A 645 -17.63 -2.27 4.27
N PHE A 646 -17.58 -1.43 3.25
CA PHE A 646 -18.68 -1.17 2.31
C PHE A 646 -18.29 -1.74 0.95
N GLY A 647 -18.80 -2.92 0.61
CA GLY A 647 -18.30 -3.70 -0.53
C GLY A 647 -16.78 -3.94 -0.46
N PRO A 648 -15.99 -3.43 -1.42
CA PRO A 648 -14.53 -3.54 -1.41
C PRO A 648 -13.82 -2.46 -0.59
N TYR A 649 -14.51 -1.42 -0.12
CA TYR A 649 -13.92 -0.29 0.59
C TYR A 649 -13.84 -0.57 2.09
N LEU A 650 -12.62 -0.62 2.62
CA LEU A 650 -12.37 -0.66 4.07
C LEU A 650 -12.65 0.72 4.66
N LEU A 651 -13.55 0.76 5.65
CA LEU A 651 -13.91 2.00 6.34
C LEU A 651 -13.07 2.16 7.60
N ALA A 652 -12.52 3.35 7.78
CA ALA A 652 -11.79 3.78 8.95
C ALA A 652 -12.57 4.88 9.66
N GLY A 653 -12.69 4.80 10.98
CA GLY A 653 -13.35 5.82 11.79
C GLY A 653 -12.38 6.89 12.25
N LEU A 654 -12.72 8.16 12.07
CA LEU A 654 -11.91 9.28 12.56
C LEU A 654 -11.93 9.31 14.09
N THR A 655 -10.78 9.07 14.70
CA THR A 655 -10.61 8.93 16.14
C THR A 655 -9.13 8.89 16.50
N ASP A 656 -8.77 9.39 17.67
CA ASP A 656 -7.40 9.34 18.21
C ASP A 656 -7.21 8.22 19.25
N LYS A 657 -8.29 7.66 19.80
CA LYS A 657 -8.25 6.65 20.89
C LYS A 657 -9.46 5.72 20.95
N GLU A 658 -10.65 6.26 20.73
CA GLU A 658 -11.91 5.51 20.89
C GLU A 658 -12.08 4.49 19.76
N TRP A 659 -12.52 3.28 20.09
CA TRP A 659 -12.67 2.14 19.17
C TRP A 659 -13.83 1.19 19.55
N GLU A 660 -14.62 1.56 20.56
CA GLU A 660 -15.74 0.78 21.07
C GLU A 660 -17.05 1.13 20.33
N ILE A 661 -17.63 0.16 19.64
CA ILE A 661 -18.92 0.30 18.94
C ILE A 661 -20.05 -0.25 19.79
N ASP A 662 -21.12 0.54 19.93
CA ASP A 662 -22.34 0.13 20.62
C ASP A 662 -23.33 -0.50 19.63
N ALA A 663 -23.15 -1.79 19.40
CA ALA A 663 -24.10 -2.62 18.66
C ALA A 663 -25.13 -3.31 19.59
N SER A 664 -25.19 -2.95 20.88
CA SER A 664 -26.11 -3.60 21.83
C SER A 664 -27.57 -3.35 21.42
N ASN A 665 -28.39 -4.39 21.48
CA ASN A 665 -29.80 -4.38 21.06
C ASN A 665 -30.05 -4.05 19.58
N SER A 666 -29.03 -4.14 18.71
CA SER A 666 -29.23 -4.03 17.26
C SER A 666 -29.69 -5.36 16.68
N SER A 667 -30.59 -5.31 15.70
CA SER A 667 -31.02 -6.47 14.89
C SER A 667 -30.24 -6.55 13.58
N SER A 668 -29.70 -5.43 13.13
CA SER A 668 -28.93 -5.30 11.90
C SER A 668 -27.88 -4.20 12.00
N MET A 669 -26.90 -4.23 11.09
CA MET A 669 -25.87 -3.19 11.00
C MET A 669 -26.43 -1.79 10.73
N ALA A 670 -27.58 -1.70 10.06
CA ALA A 670 -28.23 -0.43 9.76
C ALA A 670 -28.74 0.30 11.03
N ASP A 671 -28.89 -0.42 12.15
CA ASP A 671 -29.34 0.16 13.43
C ASP A 671 -28.23 0.99 14.10
N TRP A 672 -26.96 0.72 13.78
CA TRP A 672 -25.80 1.39 14.37
C TRP A 672 -24.82 1.98 13.36
N VAL A 673 -24.94 1.70 12.05
CA VAL A 673 -24.22 2.40 10.98
C VAL A 673 -25.22 2.99 9.99
N THR A 674 -25.20 4.31 9.85
CA THR A 674 -26.13 5.04 8.96
C THR A 674 -25.38 5.85 7.91
N PRO A 675 -25.87 5.91 6.66
CA PRO A 675 -25.20 6.68 5.62
C PRO A 675 -25.31 8.18 5.88
N VAL A 676 -24.20 8.91 5.71
CA VAL A 676 -24.21 10.37 5.77
C VAL A 676 -24.91 10.93 4.53
N PRO A 677 -25.98 11.75 4.65
CA PRO A 677 -26.73 12.25 3.51
C PRO A 677 -25.91 13.14 2.56
N ALA A 678 -26.26 13.11 1.27
CA ALA A 678 -25.62 13.93 0.24
C ALA A 678 -25.63 15.43 0.53
N SER A 679 -26.71 15.92 1.14
CA SER A 679 -26.87 17.34 1.49
C SER A 679 -25.83 17.80 2.52
N SER A 680 -25.42 16.93 3.44
CA SER A 680 -24.52 17.27 4.54
C SER A 680 -23.13 17.70 4.04
N ARG A 681 -22.66 17.14 2.92
CA ARG A 681 -21.40 17.56 2.29
C ARG A 681 -21.37 19.04 1.95
N SER A 682 -22.47 19.53 1.39
CA SER A 682 -22.54 20.92 1.01
C SER A 682 -22.61 21.84 2.23
N GLN A 683 -22.92 21.34 3.42
CA GLN A 683 -23.22 22.10 4.65
C GLN A 683 -22.05 22.22 5.64
N LEU A 684 -20.87 21.71 5.29
CA LEU A 684 -19.66 21.81 6.12
C LEU A 684 -19.03 23.20 6.01
N ILE A 685 -18.77 23.82 7.16
CA ILE A 685 -18.18 25.16 7.27
C ILE A 685 -16.99 25.17 8.23
N SER A 686 -16.16 26.20 8.08
CA SER A 686 -15.18 26.61 9.08
C SER A 686 -15.33 28.10 9.35
N LEU A 687 -15.09 28.51 10.60
CA LEU A 687 -15.22 29.90 11.05
C LEU A 687 -13.82 30.45 11.34
N THR A 688 -13.42 31.50 10.64
CA THR A 688 -12.05 32.04 10.72
C THR A 688 -12.02 33.49 11.14
N GLN A 689 -10.90 33.90 11.74
CA GLN A 689 -10.60 35.28 12.10
C GLN A 689 -9.16 35.64 11.74
N PRO A 690 -8.89 36.86 11.27
CA PRO A 690 -7.52 37.34 11.10
C PRO A 690 -6.87 37.58 12.47
N SER A 691 -5.61 37.18 12.63
CA SER A 691 -4.78 37.49 13.80
C SER A 691 -3.34 37.78 13.36
N GLY A 692 -2.99 39.07 13.30
CA GLY A 692 -1.70 39.51 12.75
C GLY A 692 -1.51 39.05 11.30
N SER A 693 -0.42 38.31 11.04
CA SER A 693 -0.13 37.71 9.73
C SER A 693 -0.72 36.31 9.54
N GLN A 694 -1.46 35.79 10.52
CA GLN A 694 -2.03 34.44 10.50
C GLN A 694 -3.56 34.50 10.42
N THR A 695 -4.15 33.37 10.04
CA THR A 695 -5.60 33.16 10.14
C THR A 695 -5.85 32.14 11.23
N LEU A 696 -6.65 32.50 12.22
CA LEU A 696 -7.16 31.57 13.23
C LEU A 696 -8.47 30.95 12.75
N VAL A 697 -8.76 29.74 13.21
CA VAL A 697 -9.98 29.00 12.95
C VAL A 697 -10.56 28.49 14.26
N LEU A 698 -11.88 28.53 14.38
CA LEU A 698 -12.61 27.91 15.48
C LEU A 698 -12.43 26.39 15.39
N SER A 699 -12.05 25.75 16.49
CA SER A 699 -11.77 24.32 16.53
C SER A 699 -12.35 23.68 17.78
N ASN A 700 -12.81 22.43 17.64
CA ASN A 700 -13.06 21.54 18.76
C ASN A 700 -11.71 21.06 19.33
N SER A 701 -11.50 21.25 20.62
CA SER A 701 -10.32 20.79 21.36
C SER A 701 -10.81 20.09 22.62
N ASN A 702 -10.84 18.76 22.57
CA ASN A 702 -11.28 17.90 23.68
C ASN A 702 -12.66 18.33 24.26
N TYR A 703 -13.67 18.42 23.39
CA TYR A 703 -15.04 18.82 23.74
C TYR A 703 -15.20 20.26 24.25
N SER A 704 -14.20 21.12 24.02
CA SER A 704 -14.26 22.57 24.26
C SER A 704 -13.89 23.34 23.00
N LEU A 705 -14.36 24.58 22.82
CA LEU A 705 -14.00 25.37 21.64
C LEU A 705 -12.85 26.33 21.91
N THR A 706 -11.89 26.36 20.99
CA THR A 706 -10.73 27.25 21.00
C THR A 706 -10.46 27.82 19.60
N MET A 707 -9.66 28.87 19.52
CA MET A 707 -9.11 29.34 18.25
C MET A 707 -7.73 28.72 18.04
N TYR A 708 -7.45 28.22 16.84
CA TYR A 708 -6.16 27.66 16.44
C TYR A 708 -5.67 28.23 15.12
N GLN A 709 -4.36 28.19 14.87
CA GLN A 709 -3.83 28.52 13.55
C GLN A 709 -4.45 27.62 12.48
N LYS A 710 -4.94 28.22 11.39
CA LYS A 710 -5.59 27.51 10.28
C LYS A 710 -4.69 26.36 9.77
N PRO A 711 -5.14 25.10 9.89
CA PRO A 711 -4.33 23.94 9.53
C PRO A 711 -4.36 23.66 8.03
N LYS A 712 -3.44 22.78 7.59
CA LYS A 712 -3.50 22.17 6.25
C LYS A 712 -4.61 21.13 6.20
N ALA A 713 -5.25 20.98 5.04
CA ALA A 713 -6.23 19.92 4.81
C ALA A 713 -5.58 18.54 4.96
N GLY A 714 -6.36 17.56 5.42
CA GLY A 714 -5.86 16.20 5.65
C GLY A 714 -5.22 15.98 7.03
N THR A 715 -5.56 16.80 8.03
CA THR A 715 -5.00 16.76 9.39
C THR A 715 -6.13 16.69 10.43
N ASP A 716 -5.85 16.16 11.63
CA ASP A 716 -6.78 16.16 12.76
C ASP A 716 -7.32 17.56 13.05
N GLN A 717 -6.45 18.58 13.00
CA GLN A 717 -6.85 19.96 13.25
C GLN A 717 -7.82 20.46 12.17
N ALA A 718 -7.67 20.05 10.90
CA ALA A 718 -8.63 20.43 9.86
C ALA A 718 -10.00 19.76 10.07
N VAL A 719 -10.02 18.53 10.57
CA VAL A 719 -11.23 17.83 10.99
C VAL A 719 -11.90 18.56 12.14
N HIS A 720 -11.17 18.81 13.22
CA HIS A 720 -11.68 19.49 14.42
C HIS A 720 -12.14 20.95 14.18
N ALA A 721 -11.58 21.60 13.16
CA ALA A 721 -11.95 22.95 12.73
C ALA A 721 -13.12 23.00 11.72
N THR A 722 -13.75 21.86 11.44
CA THR A 722 -14.85 21.75 10.49
C THR A 722 -16.14 21.35 11.21
N PHE A 723 -17.21 22.10 10.93
CA PHE A 723 -18.53 21.89 11.54
C PHE A 723 -19.61 21.74 10.46
N LEU A 724 -20.52 20.81 10.68
CA LEU A 724 -21.77 20.71 9.96
C LEU A 724 -22.74 21.77 10.49
N LEU A 725 -23.25 22.61 9.58
CA LEU A 725 -24.25 23.61 9.91
C LEU A 725 -25.65 23.00 9.84
N VAL A 726 -26.21 22.64 11.01
CA VAL A 726 -27.51 21.94 11.10
C VAL A 726 -28.64 22.96 11.30
N PRO A 727 -29.53 23.18 10.33
CA PRO A 727 -30.66 24.10 10.51
C PRO A 727 -31.68 23.52 11.49
N GLN A 728 -32.19 24.36 12.41
CA GLN A 728 -33.27 23.98 13.32
C GLN A 728 -34.56 23.62 12.54
N PHE A 729 -34.77 24.24 11.37
CA PHE A 729 -35.90 23.98 10.49
C PHE A 729 -35.41 23.57 9.09
N PRO A 730 -35.48 22.26 8.73
CA PRO A 730 -34.79 21.70 7.55
C PRO A 730 -35.24 22.24 6.18
N LYS A 731 -36.36 22.98 6.11
CA LYS A 731 -36.87 23.53 4.84
C LYS A 731 -36.13 24.77 4.31
N ARG A 732 -35.12 25.31 5.01
CA ARG A 732 -34.54 26.65 4.71
C ARG A 732 -33.11 26.68 4.16
N LEU A 733 -32.33 25.59 4.16
CA LEU A 733 -31.00 25.55 3.52
C LEU A 733 -31.01 24.61 2.31
N ARG A 734 -30.99 25.18 1.10
CA ARG A 734 -30.72 24.43 -0.14
C ARG A 734 -29.39 24.91 -0.72
N GLY A 735 -28.45 23.98 -0.91
CA GLY A 735 -27.10 24.26 -1.43
C GLY A 735 -26.07 24.58 -0.35
N SER A 736 -24.83 24.88 -0.76
CA SER A 736 -23.75 25.21 0.16
C SER A 736 -24.05 26.47 0.97
N PRO A 737 -23.88 26.47 2.30
CA PRO A 737 -24.17 27.60 3.15
C PRO A 737 -23.18 28.71 2.80
N ARG A 738 -23.71 29.74 2.13
CA ARG A 738 -23.03 31.02 1.96
C ARG A 738 -23.55 31.97 3.02
N ARG A 739 -22.76 32.98 3.38
CA ARG A 739 -23.17 34.07 4.29
C ARG A 739 -24.60 34.55 4.03
N SER A 740 -24.91 34.88 2.78
CA SER A 740 -26.21 35.42 2.37
C SER A 740 -27.38 34.45 2.57
N SER A 741 -27.17 33.14 2.49
CA SER A 741 -28.21 32.12 2.71
C SER A 741 -28.39 31.76 4.18
N SER A 742 -27.37 31.99 5.01
CA SER A 742 -27.35 31.57 6.42
C SER A 742 -27.82 32.67 7.38
N ILE A 743 -27.68 33.96 7.02
CA ILE A 743 -28.13 35.08 7.87
C ILE A 743 -29.64 34.97 8.16
N GLY A 744 -30.00 35.16 9.43
CA GLY A 744 -31.36 35.07 9.95
C GLY A 744 -31.83 33.65 10.27
N GLN A 745 -31.01 32.63 10.01
CA GLN A 745 -31.33 31.24 10.34
C GLN A 745 -30.91 30.87 11.75
N TYR A 746 -31.67 29.96 12.35
CA TYR A 746 -31.33 29.28 13.60
C TYR A 746 -30.68 27.94 13.27
N VAL A 747 -29.47 27.74 13.75
CA VAL A 747 -28.59 26.62 13.41
C VAL A 747 -27.95 26.04 14.66
N MET A 748 -27.52 24.79 14.57
CA MET A 748 -26.58 24.16 15.50
C MET A 748 -25.27 23.89 14.75
N LEU A 749 -24.17 23.88 15.49
CA LEU A 749 -22.86 23.48 14.95
C LEU A 749 -22.54 22.08 15.46
N GLU A 750 -22.40 21.12 14.55
CA GLU A 750 -21.99 19.75 14.86
C GLU A 750 -20.55 19.54 14.37
N PRO A 751 -19.56 19.20 15.22
CA PRO A 751 -18.22 18.86 14.75
C PRO A 751 -18.27 17.69 13.76
N CYS A 752 -17.55 17.79 12.64
CA CYS A 752 -17.79 16.88 11.52
C CYS A 752 -17.46 15.40 11.80
N ASP A 753 -16.55 15.14 12.74
CA ASP A 753 -16.09 13.84 13.21
C ASP A 753 -16.89 13.27 14.39
N LEU A 754 -17.82 14.06 14.95
CA LEU A 754 -18.67 13.69 16.08
C LEU A 754 -20.17 13.74 15.71
N PRO A 755 -20.65 12.90 14.78
CA PRO A 755 -22.07 12.91 14.38
C PRO A 755 -23.02 12.81 15.58
N GLY A 756 -24.00 13.70 15.69
CA GLY A 756 -24.96 13.73 16.80
C GLY A 756 -24.50 14.49 18.05
N MET A 757 -23.30 15.08 18.05
CA MET A 757 -22.85 16.03 19.07
C MET A 757 -22.89 17.46 18.55
N VAL A 758 -23.26 18.41 19.40
CA VAL A 758 -23.39 19.82 19.03
C VAL A 758 -22.65 20.73 19.99
N VAL A 759 -22.23 21.89 19.49
CA VAL A 759 -21.68 22.98 20.28
C VAL A 759 -22.78 23.60 21.13
N VAL A 760 -22.55 23.71 22.44
CA VAL A 760 -23.46 24.31 23.42
C VAL A 760 -22.77 25.42 24.20
N HIS A 761 -23.47 26.51 24.48
CA HIS A 761 -22.97 27.55 25.39
C HIS A 761 -23.27 27.21 26.85
N GLN A 762 -22.36 27.58 27.76
CA GLN A 762 -22.53 27.39 29.22
C GLN A 762 -23.00 28.65 29.97
N GLY A 763 -23.54 29.63 29.23
CA GLY A 763 -23.94 30.93 29.75
C GLY A 763 -22.87 32.01 29.52
N PRO A 764 -23.18 33.28 29.85
CA PRO A 764 -22.30 34.41 29.59
C PRO A 764 -20.96 34.27 30.31
N ASN A 765 -19.90 34.68 29.64
CA ASN A 765 -18.50 34.63 30.08
C ASN A 765 -17.96 33.22 30.34
N ASN A 766 -18.74 32.17 30.04
CA ASN A 766 -18.29 30.79 30.10
C ASN A 766 -17.93 30.27 28.70
N GLY A 767 -17.08 29.24 28.67
CA GLY A 767 -16.68 28.57 27.45
C GLY A 767 -17.83 27.86 26.73
N LEU A 768 -17.57 27.45 25.48
CA LEU A 768 -18.45 26.56 24.74
C LEU A 768 -17.96 25.12 24.86
N ALA A 769 -18.90 24.18 24.96
CA ALA A 769 -18.64 22.75 25.04
C ALA A 769 -19.28 21.99 23.88
N VAL A 770 -18.83 20.78 23.62
CA VAL A 770 -19.44 19.84 22.67
C VAL A 770 -20.13 18.73 23.46
N GLN A 771 -21.43 18.54 23.24
CA GLN A 771 -22.25 17.60 24.00
C GLN A 771 -23.26 16.88 23.09
N ALA A 772 -23.76 15.72 23.53
CA ALA A 772 -24.79 14.99 22.80
C ALA A 772 -26.16 15.71 22.84
N GLY A 773 -26.87 15.72 21.71
CA GLY A 773 -28.30 16.04 21.66
C GLY A 773 -28.68 17.53 21.51
N SER A 774 -29.99 17.79 21.49
CA SER A 774 -30.57 19.10 21.23
C SER A 774 -30.96 19.82 22.52
N SER A 775 -30.09 20.71 22.99
CA SER A 775 -30.42 21.67 24.06
C SER A 775 -30.77 23.02 23.47
N SER A 776 -31.57 23.83 24.16
CA SER A 776 -31.81 25.22 23.75
C SER A 776 -30.51 26.05 23.72
N ASN A 777 -29.49 25.63 24.48
CA ASN A 777 -28.15 26.22 24.50
C ASN A 777 -27.29 25.83 23.29
N ALA A 778 -27.75 24.91 22.44
CA ALA A 778 -27.07 24.50 21.21
C ALA A 778 -27.42 25.37 19.99
N VAL A 779 -28.49 26.16 20.11
CA VAL A 779 -29.08 26.88 18.98
C VAL A 779 -28.48 28.27 18.90
N PHE A 780 -27.93 28.61 17.73
CA PHE A 780 -27.40 29.93 17.41
C PHE A 780 -28.17 30.54 16.25
N ARG A 781 -28.49 31.83 16.35
CA ARG A 781 -28.98 32.62 15.23
C ARG A 781 -27.80 33.24 14.51
N VAL A 782 -27.64 32.94 13.23
CA VAL A 782 -26.61 33.54 12.39
C VAL A 782 -27.04 34.96 12.04
N VAL A 783 -26.22 35.96 12.36
CA VAL A 783 -26.45 37.37 11.99
C VAL A 783 -25.28 37.92 11.19
N ALA A 784 -25.46 39.09 10.56
CA ALA A 784 -24.34 39.81 9.96
C ALA A 784 -23.30 40.13 11.04
N GLY A 785 -22.01 40.01 10.70
CA GLY A 785 -20.95 40.22 11.67
C GLY A 785 -21.00 41.63 12.29
N LEU A 786 -20.72 41.67 13.59
CA LEU A 786 -20.80 42.88 14.39
C LEU A 786 -19.67 43.88 14.10
N ASP A 787 -18.60 43.43 13.46
CA ASP A 787 -17.47 44.24 12.98
C ASP A 787 -17.80 45.11 11.76
N GLY A 788 -19.00 44.96 11.18
CA GLY A 788 -19.43 45.69 9.99
C GLY A 788 -18.83 45.17 8.68
N SER A 789 -18.03 44.10 8.72
CA SER A 789 -17.44 43.52 7.52
C SER A 789 -18.52 42.86 6.63
N PRO A 790 -18.48 43.07 5.31
CA PRO A 790 -19.43 42.46 4.38
C PRO A 790 -19.21 40.96 4.17
N ASP A 791 -18.20 40.34 4.78
CA ASP A 791 -17.93 38.90 4.67
C ASP A 791 -18.04 38.15 6.00
N SER A 792 -18.27 38.87 7.11
CA SER A 792 -18.33 38.31 8.45
C SER A 792 -19.76 37.95 8.89
N VAL A 793 -19.84 36.97 9.78
CA VAL A 793 -21.05 36.54 10.50
C VAL A 793 -20.80 36.54 12.00
N SER A 794 -21.86 36.66 12.78
CA SER A 794 -21.83 36.43 14.23
C SER A 794 -22.88 35.40 14.63
N LEU A 795 -22.60 34.63 15.66
CA LEU A 795 -23.47 33.56 16.16
C LEU A 795 -24.12 34.01 17.48
N GLU A 796 -25.34 34.52 17.39
CA GLU A 796 -26.14 34.97 18.55
C GLU A 796 -26.78 33.76 19.25
N ALA A 797 -26.71 33.65 20.57
CA ALA A 797 -27.38 32.58 21.31
C ALA A 797 -28.91 32.65 21.09
N GLY A 798 -29.51 31.55 20.62
CA GLY A 798 -30.91 31.51 20.21
C GLY A 798 -31.90 31.72 21.37
N ASN A 799 -31.50 31.40 22.60
CA ASN A 799 -32.28 31.63 23.81
C ASN A 799 -31.89 32.91 24.56
N ARG A 800 -30.89 33.67 24.09
CA ARG A 800 -30.35 34.85 24.78
C ARG A 800 -29.86 35.91 23.81
N LYS A 801 -30.79 36.80 23.44
CA LYS A 801 -30.54 37.92 22.52
C LYS A 801 -29.40 38.83 23.04
N GLY A 802 -28.53 39.27 22.13
CA GLY A 802 -27.39 40.13 22.45
C GLY A 802 -26.14 39.42 22.97
N CYS A 803 -26.16 38.08 23.09
CA CYS A 803 -25.01 37.28 23.49
C CYS A 803 -24.49 36.45 22.33
N PHE A 804 -23.18 36.52 22.05
CA PHE A 804 -22.55 35.97 20.86
C PHE A 804 -21.37 35.06 21.21
N VAL A 805 -21.10 34.09 20.34
CA VAL A 805 -19.81 33.38 20.35
C VAL A 805 -18.70 34.40 20.11
N HIS A 806 -17.72 34.44 21.00
CA HIS A 806 -16.67 35.45 21.04
C HIS A 806 -15.33 34.80 21.33
N SER A 807 -14.32 35.09 20.51
CA SER A 807 -12.93 34.74 20.75
C SER A 807 -12.18 35.83 21.51
N ASP A 808 -11.39 35.43 22.49
CA ASP A 808 -10.53 36.28 23.30
C ASP A 808 -9.15 35.62 23.38
N GLY A 809 -8.27 36.01 22.46
CA GLY A 809 -7.07 35.23 22.12
C GLY A 809 -7.45 33.83 21.60
N ASP A 810 -6.90 32.80 22.24
CA ASP A 810 -7.17 31.40 21.89
C ASP A 810 -8.45 30.85 22.55
N SER A 811 -9.01 31.57 23.53
CA SER A 811 -10.20 31.14 24.26
C SER A 811 -11.48 31.54 23.53
N VAL A 812 -12.51 30.68 23.57
CA VAL A 812 -13.82 30.97 22.98
C VAL A 812 -14.91 30.85 24.04
N LYS A 813 -15.69 31.91 24.19
CA LYS A 813 -16.75 32.04 25.21
C LYS A 813 -18.01 32.64 24.62
N LEU A 814 -19.11 32.60 25.37
CA LEU A 814 -20.30 33.39 25.06
C LEU A 814 -20.17 34.77 25.71
N ALA A 815 -20.09 35.85 24.93
CA ALA A 815 -20.00 37.22 25.44
C ALA A 815 -21.26 38.02 25.07
N CYS A 816 -21.81 38.77 26.03
CA CYS A 816 -22.95 39.66 25.77
C CYS A 816 -22.45 41.07 25.46
N VAL A 817 -22.85 41.59 24.30
CA VAL A 817 -22.41 42.91 23.84
C VAL A 817 -23.35 43.97 24.42
N GLU A 818 -22.82 44.80 25.32
CA GLU A 818 -23.44 46.07 25.71
C GLU A 818 -22.92 47.18 24.78
N ASP A 819 -23.75 48.21 24.51
CA ASP A 819 -23.46 49.24 23.53
C ASP A 819 -22.10 49.94 23.77
N GLY A 820 -21.20 49.91 22.77
CA GLY A 820 -19.99 50.75 22.72
C GLY A 820 -18.61 50.05 22.74
N ASN A 821 -18.51 48.72 22.73
CA ASN A 821 -17.21 48.01 22.79
C ASN A 821 -16.79 47.37 21.45
N ASP A 822 -16.05 48.10 20.62
CA ASP A 822 -15.65 47.64 19.26
C ASP A 822 -14.70 46.43 19.27
N GLY A 823 -13.90 46.23 20.33
CA GLY A 823 -13.05 45.04 20.49
C GLY A 823 -13.86 43.74 20.63
N VAL A 824 -15.00 43.81 21.33
CA VAL A 824 -15.91 42.67 21.50
C VAL A 824 -16.66 42.36 20.19
N LYS A 825 -16.97 43.38 19.38
CA LYS A 825 -17.58 43.19 18.06
C LYS A 825 -16.65 42.44 17.09
N ALA A 826 -15.37 42.78 17.09
CA ALA A 826 -14.35 42.08 16.31
C ALA A 826 -14.19 40.62 16.75
N GLY A 827 -14.06 40.37 18.06
CA GLY A 827 -13.94 39.01 18.62
C GLY A 827 -15.19 38.14 18.40
N ALA A 828 -16.36 38.74 18.22
CA ALA A 828 -17.62 38.03 17.92
C ALA A 828 -17.91 37.86 16.41
N SER A 829 -17.03 38.32 15.52
CA SER A 829 -17.24 38.29 14.07
C SER A 829 -16.28 37.31 13.40
N PHE A 830 -16.82 36.40 12.58
CA PHE A 830 -16.07 35.34 11.92
C PHE A 830 -16.31 35.37 10.41
N ALA A 831 -15.28 35.13 9.61
CA ALA A 831 -15.48 34.78 8.21
C ALA A 831 -15.95 33.32 8.12
N MET A 832 -17.08 33.09 7.42
CA MET A 832 -17.60 31.75 7.18
C MET A 832 -17.08 31.25 5.82
N ILE A 833 -16.22 30.24 5.85
CA ILE A 833 -15.67 29.59 4.66
C ILE A 833 -16.18 28.15 4.55
N GLY A 834 -16.00 27.53 3.38
CA GLY A 834 -16.23 26.09 3.23
C GLY A 834 -15.33 25.29 4.17
N GLY A 835 -15.86 24.20 4.73
CA GLY A 835 -15.16 23.35 5.68
C GLY A 835 -13.78 22.94 5.20
N LEU A 836 -12.78 23.01 6.09
CA LEU A 836 -11.41 22.58 5.81
C LEU A 836 -11.30 21.08 5.54
N LYS A 837 -12.26 20.30 6.06
CA LYS A 837 -12.55 18.91 5.70
C LYS A 837 -13.88 18.83 4.93
N GLN A 838 -13.98 17.86 4.03
CA GLN A 838 -15.21 17.49 3.34
C GLN A 838 -15.49 16.01 3.57
N TYR A 839 -16.77 15.63 3.70
CA TYR A 839 -17.13 14.21 3.76
C TYR A 839 -16.86 13.52 2.43
N HIS A 840 -16.29 12.32 2.51
CA HIS A 840 -16.11 11.45 1.36
C HIS A 840 -17.46 10.98 0.77
N PRO A 841 -17.58 10.71 -0.56
CA PRO A 841 -18.63 9.91 -1.21
C PRO A 841 -19.25 8.79 -0.39
N ILE A 842 -18.39 8.06 0.29
CA ILE A 842 -18.69 6.87 1.07
C ILE A 842 -18.47 7.23 2.55
N SER A 843 -19.33 8.06 3.12
CA SER A 843 -19.26 8.39 4.56
C SER A 843 -20.45 7.81 5.30
N PHE A 844 -20.19 7.25 6.47
CA PHE A 844 -21.20 6.70 7.39
C PHE A 844 -20.99 7.27 8.80
N ALA A 845 -22.07 7.37 9.56
CA ALA A 845 -22.03 7.62 11.00
C ALA A 845 -22.25 6.29 11.73
N ALA A 846 -21.31 5.89 12.58
CA ALA A 846 -21.40 4.68 13.39
C ALA A 846 -21.60 5.00 14.87
N LYS A 847 -22.49 4.28 15.55
CA LYS A 847 -22.78 4.46 16.97
C LYS A 847 -21.68 3.85 17.83
N GLY A 848 -21.03 4.66 18.66
CA GLY A 848 -20.06 4.18 19.64
C GLY A 848 -20.58 4.24 21.06
N ALA A 849 -19.85 3.60 21.98
CA ALA A 849 -20.24 3.53 23.39
C ALA A 849 -20.21 4.90 24.10
N ARG A 850 -19.28 5.77 23.73
CA ARG A 850 -19.11 7.12 24.32
C ARG A 850 -19.44 8.26 23.37
N ARG A 851 -19.20 8.04 22.08
CA ARG A 851 -19.44 8.99 21.00
C ARG A 851 -19.68 8.23 19.70
N ASN A 852 -20.28 8.89 18.71
CA ASN A 852 -20.37 8.32 17.37
C ASN A 852 -19.08 8.58 16.58
N PHE A 853 -18.87 7.79 15.53
CA PHE A 853 -17.73 7.87 14.63
C PHE A 853 -18.17 8.28 13.24
N LEU A 854 -17.41 9.15 12.59
CA LEU A 854 -17.45 9.30 11.14
C LEU A 854 -16.55 8.24 10.50
N LEU A 855 -17.15 7.33 9.72
CA LEU A 855 -16.44 6.31 8.96
C LEU A 855 -16.26 6.74 7.50
N GLU A 856 -15.04 6.62 6.96
CA GLU A 856 -14.69 6.92 5.56
C GLU A 856 -13.69 5.89 4.99
N PRO A 857 -13.52 5.74 3.67
CA PRO A 857 -12.56 4.79 3.12
C PRO A 857 -11.13 5.15 3.53
N LEU A 858 -10.34 4.16 3.94
CA LEU A 858 -8.96 4.36 4.38
C LEU A 858 -8.09 5.10 3.35
N LEU A 859 -8.32 4.84 2.06
CA LEU A 859 -7.62 5.51 0.95
C LEU A 859 -7.83 7.03 0.91
N SER A 860 -8.87 7.55 1.56
CA SER A 860 -9.19 8.98 1.58
C SER A 860 -8.43 9.76 2.65
N LEU A 861 -7.85 9.07 3.63
CA LEU A 861 -7.17 9.68 4.78
C LEU A 861 -5.70 9.94 4.51
N ARG A 862 -5.15 10.99 5.14
CA ARG A 862 -3.74 11.39 5.07
C ARG A 862 -3.12 11.37 6.46
N ASP A 863 -3.11 12.52 7.16
CA ASP A 863 -2.51 12.65 8.49
C ASP A 863 -3.57 12.52 9.60
N GLU A 864 -4.85 12.42 9.24
CA GLU A 864 -5.92 12.16 10.20
C GLU A 864 -5.66 10.88 10.99
N SER A 865 -5.92 10.92 12.29
CA SER A 865 -5.96 9.77 13.18
C SER A 865 -7.23 8.95 12.94
N TYR A 866 -7.07 7.63 12.87
CA TYR A 866 -8.13 6.70 12.54
C TYR A 866 -8.03 5.37 13.27
N THR A 867 -9.15 4.64 13.26
CA THR A 867 -9.25 3.23 13.69
C THR A 867 -9.90 2.41 12.59
N ILE A 868 -9.31 1.27 12.25
CA ILE A 868 -9.83 0.30 11.27
C ILE A 868 -10.58 -0.84 11.96
N TYR A 869 -9.97 -1.39 13.01
CA TYR A 869 -10.52 -2.48 13.80
C TYR A 869 -11.22 -1.93 15.05
N PHE A 870 -12.50 -2.21 15.18
CA PHE A 870 -13.32 -1.79 16.30
C PHE A 870 -13.61 -2.98 17.21
N ASN A 871 -13.70 -2.73 18.51
CA ASN A 871 -14.34 -3.66 19.42
C ASN A 871 -15.85 -3.51 19.28
N ILE A 872 -16.48 -4.45 18.59
CA ILE A 872 -17.92 -4.47 18.36
C ILE A 872 -18.51 -5.47 19.36
N GLY A 873 -19.11 -4.95 20.44
CA GLY A 873 -19.71 -5.77 21.49
C GLY A 873 -20.62 -6.86 20.89
N SER A 874 -20.45 -8.10 21.33
CA SER A 874 -21.17 -9.24 20.76
C SER A 874 -22.69 -9.06 20.90
N GLN A 875 -23.43 -9.37 19.83
CA GLN A 875 -24.75 -9.95 20.05
C GLN A 875 -24.50 -11.23 20.86
N LEU A 876 -25.02 -11.32 22.07
CA LEU A 876 -25.16 -12.61 22.72
C LEU A 876 -26.03 -13.49 21.81
N SER A 877 -25.43 -14.62 21.42
CA SER A 877 -25.91 -15.78 20.64
C SER A 877 -25.89 -15.68 19.12
#